data_AF-A0A5P3XK97-F1
#
_entry.id   AF-A0A5P3XK97-F1
#
_cell.length_a   1.000
_cell.length_b   1.000
_cell.length_c   1.000
_cell.angle_alpha   90.00
_cell.angle_beta   90.00
_cell.angle_gamma   90.00
#
_symmetry.space_group_name_H-M   'P 1'
#
loop_
_entity.id
_entity.type
_entity.pdbx_description
1 polymer ?
#
loop_
_entity_poly.entity_id
_entity_poly.type
_entity_poly.pdbx_seq_one_letter_code
_entity_poly.pdbx_strand_id
1 'polypeptide(L)'
;MKIYKKIFITLLVILLNFNTVMALEGNARIEYLGKVKCSYYTVGKFKVNGQWAFCVDHEKPTPPTGASYGEGARYDNESINAILYYGFNGAGNAIGNSDASLVATSLALDSIMNNNHASGRNTVPGYSVLMEHAQKKDAPSSSATFSKNNVDSNVSGNKQVSETITFNADYRNSINLPVNSGTTIVVDGHTYTSGVANIKGGQSFYVTAPLDYTNDVVYENIKPSLGIYQPMLYMPTNSNLQRLSLSVSLDPVPVQRLSIDFKARKRNVNVLHKDRYDGSLLLEEHNEQDIGSWYSYSPKNPLNKDGNTFIPESTNSQTGTMPNNDLTLTFWYNLHRNITVQHIDARDGSLIKQETEKKLRGQNYSYSPRNDLKKGNFTYRPISNEVQSGTVGNNDITVKFYYDVPLIQTGLKKIQIYTDLANKGLPVKVELDKRFIYDESVADMTKEKVKLSLYDGNNAVASKEYTAKGLPEKFDMTIPSTNLTKDSKKAYTLKIEGYNNNAVNIIPNADTLTTDGYSASQKTVKADSSKEKQLTYKAVVMTEREVGKSMNVYYETLNIPLDKIKRMRTGYGFKMPVDLIYTNEIGTSDLDFSLDMKVPDKLVDKSYIDYESKDSTSTVNLEKTYNNSSTNNNLTTSKQKFELQHVNVEKRTGHLFSNEQVKNKDERIKYDLRNGDRKFYLPIWGRIGDYKVKVESPRAMGVNRFNVELGYDVNVYAHMYAHMDSETISEDAIILEPVNADDPFPNGTPKGWTGEDVKALKEMLSEKLNKGDLNMDDIIHKK
;
A
#
# COMPACT_ATOMS: atom_id res chain seq x y z
N MET A 1 -10.55 -11.40 48.16
CA MET A 1 -12.02 -11.30 48.31
C MET A 1 -12.48 -12.48 49.17
N LYS A 2 -12.94 -12.21 50.42
CA LYS A 2 -13.55 -13.12 51.44
C LYS A 2 -12.63 -14.26 51.95
N ILE A 3 -12.08 -14.32 53.17
CA ILE A 3 -12.62 -14.23 54.57
C ILE A 3 -13.80 -15.19 54.83
N TYR A 4 -13.72 -15.89 55.98
CA TYR A 4 -14.61 -16.88 56.62
C TYR A 4 -14.20 -18.34 56.34
N LYS A 5 -14.00 -19.24 57.32
CA LYS A 5 -14.58 -19.38 58.67
C LYS A 5 -13.65 -20.23 59.56
N LYS A 6 -13.30 -19.72 60.74
CA LYS A 6 -12.96 -20.49 61.95
C LYS A 6 -14.19 -20.45 62.87
N ILE A 7 -14.28 -21.41 63.80
CA ILE A 7 -15.23 -21.56 64.94
C ILE A 7 -16.35 -22.60 64.67
N PHE A 8 -16.64 -23.39 65.72
CA PHE A 8 -17.54 -24.57 65.89
C PHE A 8 -16.80 -25.92 65.68
N ILE A 9 -16.61 -26.83 66.65
CA ILE A 9 -17.45 -27.25 67.79
C ILE A 9 -16.53 -27.66 68.97
N THR A 10 -16.68 -26.93 70.08
CA THR A 10 -16.50 -27.45 71.44
C THR A 10 -17.84 -28.10 71.84
N LEU A 11 -17.84 -29.10 72.72
CA LEU A 11 -19.01 -29.68 73.42
C LEU A 11 -19.63 -30.97 72.83
N LEU A 12 -18.96 -32.12 73.03
CA LEU A 12 -19.65 -33.40 73.31
C LEU A 12 -18.68 -34.44 73.93
N VAL A 13 -18.17 -34.15 75.12
CA VAL A 13 -17.60 -35.17 76.04
C VAL A 13 -18.13 -34.88 77.44
N ILE A 14 -19.44 -35.01 77.59
CA ILE A 14 -20.14 -35.17 78.87
C ILE A 14 -21.07 -36.36 78.65
N LEU A 15 -21.10 -37.29 79.60
CA LEU A 15 -21.68 -38.65 79.53
C LEU A 15 -20.77 -39.62 78.76
N LEU A 16 -19.93 -40.46 79.38
CA LEU A 16 -20.20 -41.39 80.48
C LEU A 16 -18.89 -41.63 81.26
N ASN A 17 -18.59 -40.75 82.23
CA ASN A 17 -17.74 -41.11 83.37
C ASN A 17 -18.65 -41.59 84.49
N PHE A 18 -19.19 -42.78 84.33
CA PHE A 18 -19.79 -43.56 85.41
C PHE A 18 -19.51 -45.03 85.10
N ASN A 19 -19.34 -45.79 86.17
CA ASN A 19 -18.89 -47.19 86.23
C ASN A 19 -17.36 -47.28 86.31
N THR A 20 -16.76 -47.48 87.46
CA THR A 20 -17.29 -47.76 88.79
C THR A 20 -16.27 -47.14 89.73
N VAL A 21 -16.66 -46.11 90.47
CA VAL A 21 -16.16 -46.05 91.85
C VAL A 21 -16.72 -47.32 92.44
N MET A 22 -15.91 -48.39 92.49
CA MET A 22 -16.09 -49.33 93.58
C MET A 22 -15.77 -48.49 94.81
N ALA A 23 -16.77 -47.74 95.27
CA ALA A 23 -16.93 -47.52 96.68
C ALA A 23 -17.00 -48.94 97.19
N LEU A 24 -15.86 -49.44 97.67
CA LEU A 24 -15.85 -50.57 98.56
C LEU A 24 -16.40 -49.99 99.86
N GLU A 25 -17.68 -49.59 99.86
CA GLU A 25 -18.46 -49.32 101.06
C GLU A 25 -18.54 -50.66 101.77
N GLY A 26 -17.52 -50.89 102.57
CA GLY A 26 -17.14 -52.19 103.05
C GLY A 26 -15.78 -52.02 103.69
N ASN A 27 -15.78 -51.88 105.02
CA ASN A 27 -14.58 -51.98 105.83
C ASN A 27 -13.65 -53.07 105.27
N ALA A 28 -12.35 -52.77 105.13
CA ALA A 28 -11.40 -53.69 104.51
C ALA A 28 -11.49 -55.07 105.16
N ARG A 29 -11.64 -56.12 104.36
CA ARG A 29 -11.89 -57.47 104.87
C ARG A 29 -10.58 -58.07 105.36
N ILE A 30 -10.39 -58.04 106.67
CA ILE A 30 -9.24 -58.64 107.34
C ILE A 30 -9.50 -60.11 107.60
N GLU A 31 -8.65 -60.96 107.02
CA GLU A 31 -8.60 -62.39 107.29
C GLU A 31 -7.29 -62.70 108.01
N TYR A 32 -7.39 -63.12 109.27
CA TYR A 32 -6.26 -63.58 110.06
C TYR A 32 -6.17 -65.10 109.99
N LEU A 33 -5.10 -65.58 109.35
CA LEU A 33 -4.87 -66.99 109.01
C LEU A 33 -4.00 -67.73 110.04
N GLY A 34 -3.85 -67.13 111.23
CA GLY A 34 -3.01 -67.66 112.31
C GLY A 34 -1.62 -67.03 112.39
N LYS A 35 -0.78 -67.61 113.26
CA LYS A 35 0.58 -67.15 113.52
C LYS A 35 1.58 -68.00 112.76
N VAL A 36 2.61 -67.37 112.23
CA VAL A 36 3.79 -68.06 111.71
C VAL A 36 5.01 -67.65 112.54
N LYS A 37 5.86 -68.62 112.85
CA LYS A 37 7.05 -68.44 113.69
C LYS A 37 8.30 -68.78 112.90
N CYS A 38 9.29 -67.90 112.94
CA CYS A 38 10.63 -68.16 112.43
C CYS A 38 11.64 -67.60 113.42
N SER A 39 12.61 -68.43 113.84
CA SER A 39 13.54 -68.07 114.92
C SER A 39 12.75 -67.67 116.20
N TYR A 40 13.12 -66.56 116.83
CA TYR A 40 12.44 -65.99 117.99
C TYR A 40 11.19 -65.15 117.64
N TYR A 41 10.93 -64.88 116.36
CA TYR A 41 9.88 -63.96 115.93
C TYR A 41 8.61 -64.70 115.53
N THR A 42 7.47 -64.17 115.97
CA THR A 42 6.13 -64.66 115.60
C THR A 42 5.34 -63.50 115.03
N VAL A 43 4.86 -63.65 113.80
CA VAL A 43 4.05 -62.64 113.12
C VAL A 43 2.68 -63.20 112.75
N GLY A 44 1.70 -62.31 112.59
CA GLY A 44 0.39 -62.69 112.06
C GLY A 44 0.42 -62.85 110.55
N LYS A 45 -0.31 -63.85 110.06
CA LYS A 45 -0.51 -64.09 108.63
C LYS A 45 -1.85 -63.48 108.22
N PHE A 46 -1.82 -62.42 107.42
CA PHE A 46 -3.03 -61.67 107.07
C PHE A 46 -3.30 -61.67 105.57
N LYS A 47 -4.59 -61.62 105.24
CA LYS A 47 -5.04 -61.07 103.98
C LYS A 47 -5.95 -59.87 104.22
N VAL A 48 -5.77 -58.87 103.38
CA VAL A 48 -6.68 -57.72 103.26
C VAL A 48 -7.32 -57.83 101.88
N ASN A 49 -8.65 -57.97 101.83
CA ASN A 49 -9.39 -58.12 100.57
C ASN A 49 -8.87 -59.25 99.66
N GLY A 50 -8.41 -60.36 100.27
CA GLY A 50 -7.88 -61.52 99.55
C GLY A 50 -6.40 -61.43 99.14
N GLN A 51 -5.77 -60.26 99.26
CA GLN A 51 -4.34 -60.06 98.99
C GLN A 51 -3.51 -60.22 100.26
N TRP A 52 -2.29 -60.77 100.13
CA TRP A 52 -1.37 -60.89 101.25
C TRP A 52 -1.05 -59.52 101.83
N ALA A 53 -1.25 -59.39 103.13
CA ALA A 53 -0.95 -58.18 103.87
C ALA A 53 -0.05 -58.52 105.05
N PHE A 54 0.81 -57.58 105.38
CA PHE A 54 1.85 -57.75 106.37
C PHE A 54 1.64 -56.79 107.52
N CYS A 55 1.84 -57.28 108.73
CA CYS A 55 1.87 -56.40 109.89
C CYS A 55 3.06 -55.45 109.80
N VAL A 56 2.82 -54.20 110.13
CA VAL A 56 3.85 -53.16 110.17
C VAL A 56 4.06 -52.60 111.57
N ASP A 57 3.42 -53.18 112.60
CA ASP A 57 3.44 -52.74 114.01
C ASP A 57 3.65 -53.92 114.99
N HIS A 58 4.87 -54.45 115.12
CA HIS A 58 5.05 -55.68 115.91
C HIS A 58 4.87 -55.53 117.43
N GLU A 59 4.87 -54.31 117.97
CA GLU A 59 4.60 -54.06 119.39
C GLU A 59 3.11 -54.09 119.74
N LYS A 60 2.23 -54.02 118.74
CA LYS A 60 0.78 -53.99 118.94
C LYS A 60 0.15 -55.38 118.88
N PRO A 61 -0.95 -55.62 119.63
CA PRO A 61 -1.78 -56.81 119.49
C PRO A 61 -2.25 -57.10 118.05
N THR A 62 -2.09 -58.37 117.63
CA THR A 62 -2.56 -58.86 116.34
C THR A 62 -4.07 -58.71 116.19
N PRO A 63 -4.57 -58.10 115.09
CA PRO A 63 -5.99 -58.00 114.82
C PRO A 63 -6.62 -59.38 114.55
N PRO A 64 -7.80 -59.71 115.13
CA PRO A 64 -8.54 -60.90 114.77
C PRO A 64 -9.19 -60.78 113.38
N THR A 65 -9.61 -61.91 112.79
CA THR A 65 -10.43 -61.92 111.56
C THR A 65 -11.69 -61.09 111.76
N GLY A 66 -12.03 -60.26 110.77
CA GLY A 66 -13.19 -59.36 110.83
C GLY A 66 -12.95 -58.07 111.61
N ALA A 67 -11.73 -57.80 112.09
CA ALA A 67 -11.38 -56.50 112.66
C ALA A 67 -11.68 -55.36 111.66
N SER A 68 -12.24 -54.27 112.17
CA SER A 68 -12.62 -53.11 111.36
C SER A 68 -11.38 -52.28 110.99
N TYR A 69 -11.16 -52.10 109.68
CA TYR A 69 -10.09 -51.29 109.08
C TYR A 69 -10.70 -50.36 108.02
N GLY A 70 -10.08 -49.19 107.84
CA GLY A 70 -10.39 -48.30 106.71
C GLY A 70 -9.99 -48.91 105.35
N GLU A 71 -10.40 -48.29 104.25
CA GLU A 71 -10.26 -48.79 102.87
C GLU A 71 -8.81 -48.93 102.35
N GLY A 72 -7.83 -48.49 103.15
CA GLY A 72 -6.42 -48.47 102.79
C GLY A 72 -6.05 -47.20 102.03
N ALA A 73 -5.01 -46.52 102.47
CA ALA A 73 -4.51 -45.32 101.82
C ALA A 73 -3.21 -45.64 101.07
N ARG A 74 -2.96 -44.95 99.94
CA ARG A 74 -1.64 -44.97 99.29
C ARG A 74 -0.59 -44.53 100.30
N TYR A 75 0.48 -45.29 100.40
CA TYR A 75 1.59 -45.00 101.30
C TYR A 75 2.87 -44.83 100.49
N ASP A 76 3.11 -43.62 100.02
CA ASP A 76 4.23 -43.29 99.14
C ASP A 76 5.53 -43.29 99.94
N ASN A 77 6.18 -44.45 100.00
CA ASN A 77 7.49 -44.61 100.59
C ASN A 77 8.29 -45.62 99.78
N GLU A 78 9.37 -45.14 99.15
CA GLU A 78 10.18 -45.94 98.21
C GLU A 78 10.84 -47.15 98.88
N SER A 79 11.22 -47.02 100.16
CA SER A 79 11.81 -48.13 100.92
C SER A 79 10.77 -49.23 101.18
N ILE A 80 9.53 -48.85 101.47
CA ILE A 80 8.42 -49.78 101.64
C ILE A 80 7.98 -50.36 100.31
N ASN A 81 7.99 -49.56 99.25
CA ASN A 81 7.72 -50.05 97.89
C ASN A 81 8.74 -51.10 97.48
N ALA A 82 10.02 -50.87 97.76
CA ALA A 82 11.07 -51.87 97.53
C ALA A 82 10.85 -53.13 98.38
N ILE A 83 10.55 -53.00 99.69
CA ILE A 83 10.25 -54.17 100.53
C ILE A 83 9.05 -54.96 100.00
N LEU A 84 7.97 -54.31 99.59
CA LEU A 84 6.78 -55.01 99.07
C LEU A 84 7.01 -55.58 97.68
N TYR A 85 7.82 -54.93 96.84
CA TYR A 85 8.16 -55.39 95.50
C TYR A 85 9.08 -56.62 95.53
N TYR A 86 10.09 -56.62 96.39
CA TYR A 86 11.08 -57.70 96.54
C TYR A 86 10.73 -58.73 97.63
N GLY A 87 9.74 -58.42 98.48
CA GLY A 87 9.28 -59.26 99.59
C GLY A 87 8.39 -60.42 99.16
N PHE A 88 7.83 -61.09 100.17
CA PHE A 88 6.92 -62.21 99.99
C PHE A 88 5.81 -61.85 98.99
N ASN A 89 5.68 -62.65 97.94
CA ASN A 89 4.69 -62.49 96.87
C ASN A 89 4.74 -61.16 96.10
N GLY A 90 5.82 -60.39 96.19
CA GLY A 90 6.06 -59.20 95.37
C GLY A 90 6.43 -59.53 93.92
N ALA A 91 6.26 -58.58 93.01
CA ALA A 91 6.51 -58.81 91.58
C ALA A 91 7.99 -59.01 91.22
N GLY A 92 8.91 -58.48 92.04
CA GLY A 92 10.34 -58.75 91.93
C GLY A 92 10.86 -59.68 93.01
N ASN A 93 10.01 -60.49 93.65
CA ASN A 93 10.33 -61.30 94.83
C ASN A 93 11.76 -61.88 94.80
N ALA A 94 12.58 -61.46 95.76
CA ALA A 94 13.98 -61.85 95.88
C ALA A 94 14.25 -62.82 97.03
N ILE A 95 13.26 -63.06 97.91
CA ILE A 95 13.44 -63.82 99.15
C ILE A 95 12.57 -65.09 99.23
N GLY A 96 11.80 -65.40 98.19
CA GLY A 96 10.91 -66.55 98.13
C GLY A 96 9.57 -66.35 98.84
N ASN A 97 8.78 -67.42 98.95
CA ASN A 97 7.42 -67.41 99.50
C ASN A 97 7.26 -68.38 100.70
N SER A 98 8.32 -68.58 101.48
CA SER A 98 8.25 -69.40 102.69
C SER A 98 7.61 -68.63 103.85
N ASP A 99 7.22 -69.32 104.92
CA ASP A 99 6.79 -68.64 106.15
C ASP A 99 7.91 -67.76 106.74
N ALA A 100 9.19 -68.14 106.57
CA ALA A 100 10.32 -67.29 106.92
C ALA A 100 10.36 -66.00 106.08
N SER A 101 10.03 -66.07 104.79
CA SER A 101 9.96 -64.92 103.89
C SER A 101 8.82 -63.97 104.26
N LEU A 102 7.68 -64.51 104.72
CA LEU A 102 6.56 -63.73 105.25
C LEU A 102 6.96 -63.00 106.53
N VAL A 103 7.61 -63.71 107.47
CA VAL A 103 8.15 -63.13 108.71
C VAL A 103 9.16 -62.03 108.38
N ALA A 104 10.10 -62.28 107.46
CA ALA A 104 11.09 -61.30 107.02
C ALA A 104 10.44 -60.04 106.42
N THR A 105 9.42 -60.20 105.59
CA THR A 105 8.70 -59.07 104.95
C THR A 105 7.99 -58.23 106.01
N SER A 106 7.25 -58.85 106.92
CA SER A 106 6.55 -58.16 108.00
C SER A 106 7.52 -57.42 108.92
N LEU A 107 8.61 -58.07 109.33
CA LEU A 107 9.65 -57.46 110.17
C LEU A 107 10.37 -56.31 109.45
N ALA A 108 10.70 -56.46 108.16
CA ALA A 108 11.34 -55.40 107.38
C ALA A 108 10.43 -54.17 107.28
N LEU A 109 9.13 -54.38 107.04
CA LEU A 109 8.15 -53.29 107.02
C LEU A 109 8.04 -52.57 108.36
N ASP A 110 7.94 -53.29 109.47
CA ASP A 110 7.92 -52.71 110.80
C ASP A 110 9.24 -51.98 111.15
N SER A 111 10.38 -52.49 110.67
CA SER A 111 11.68 -51.84 110.85
C SER A 111 11.73 -50.48 110.16
N ILE A 112 11.12 -50.36 108.97
CA ILE A 112 11.04 -49.08 108.24
C ILE A 112 9.92 -48.19 108.78
N MET A 113 8.73 -48.75 109.05
CA MET A 113 7.56 -47.96 109.46
C MET A 113 7.67 -47.42 110.88
N ASN A 114 8.25 -48.19 111.80
CA ASN A 114 8.31 -47.84 113.22
C ASN A 114 9.74 -47.66 113.75
N ASN A 115 10.74 -47.70 112.87
CA ASN A 115 12.15 -47.67 113.27
C ASN A 115 12.52 -48.78 114.29
N ASN A 116 11.82 -49.91 114.24
CA ASN A 116 12.00 -51.00 115.19
C ASN A 116 13.09 -51.96 114.69
N HIS A 117 14.29 -51.85 115.29
CA HIS A 117 15.46 -52.66 114.94
C HIS A 117 15.83 -53.64 116.07
N ALA A 118 14.83 -54.27 116.69
CA ALA A 118 15.05 -55.22 117.78
C ALA A 118 16.16 -56.24 117.44
N SER A 119 17.03 -56.51 118.43
CA SER A 119 18.20 -57.39 118.24
C SER A 119 17.78 -58.79 117.78
N GLY A 120 18.41 -59.29 116.71
CA GLY A 120 18.20 -60.64 116.19
C GLY A 120 17.26 -60.75 114.99
N ARG A 121 16.64 -59.66 114.50
CA ARG A 121 15.81 -59.69 113.26
C ARG A 121 16.58 -60.18 112.04
N ASN A 122 17.86 -59.83 111.97
CA ASN A 122 18.81 -60.30 110.94
C ASN A 122 19.03 -61.83 110.94
N THR A 123 18.62 -62.55 111.99
CA THR A 123 18.64 -64.03 111.99
C THR A 123 17.51 -64.65 111.17
N VAL A 124 16.47 -63.88 110.79
CA VAL A 124 15.39 -64.36 109.92
C VAL A 124 15.86 -64.31 108.45
N PRO A 125 15.89 -65.46 107.74
CA PRO A 125 16.29 -65.50 106.34
C PRO A 125 15.46 -64.55 105.46
N GLY A 126 16.15 -63.73 104.66
CA GLY A 126 15.52 -62.74 103.77
C GLY A 126 15.38 -61.34 104.37
N TYR A 127 15.45 -61.16 105.70
CA TYR A 127 15.29 -59.83 106.31
C TYR A 127 16.36 -58.83 105.85
N SER A 128 17.63 -59.21 105.91
CA SER A 128 18.73 -58.31 105.49
C SER A 128 18.67 -57.95 104.00
N VAL A 129 18.21 -58.87 103.15
CA VAL A 129 18.02 -58.63 101.71
C VAL A 129 16.94 -57.58 101.47
N LEU A 130 15.81 -57.66 102.19
CA LEU A 130 14.74 -56.66 102.08
C LEU A 130 15.15 -55.31 102.65
N MET A 131 15.93 -55.28 103.73
CA MET A 131 16.46 -54.02 104.27
C MET A 131 17.48 -53.37 103.32
N GLU A 132 18.27 -54.15 102.59
CA GLU A 132 19.16 -53.64 101.54
C GLU A 132 18.37 -53.01 100.37
N HIS A 133 17.31 -53.68 99.90
CA HIS A 133 16.41 -53.13 98.88
C HIS A 133 15.69 -51.86 99.39
N ALA A 134 15.22 -51.86 100.64
CA ALA A 134 14.65 -50.66 101.26
C ALA A 134 15.63 -49.49 101.27
N GLN A 135 16.90 -49.73 101.59
CA GLN A 135 17.93 -48.69 101.60
C GLN A 135 18.23 -48.18 100.20
N LYS A 136 18.30 -49.07 99.21
CA LYS A 136 18.52 -48.72 97.79
C LYS A 136 17.33 -48.04 97.14
N LYS A 137 16.11 -48.27 97.67
CA LYS A 137 14.86 -47.74 97.13
C LYS A 137 14.67 -48.11 95.65
N ASP A 138 15.09 -49.32 95.29
CA ASP A 138 15.36 -49.75 93.91
C ASP A 138 14.17 -50.42 93.20
N ALA A 139 12.96 -50.23 93.74
CA ALA A 139 11.73 -50.62 93.07
C ALA A 139 11.66 -49.96 91.67
N PRO A 140 11.24 -50.69 90.62
CA PRO A 140 11.10 -50.13 89.27
C PRO A 140 10.23 -48.87 89.21
N SER A 141 10.70 -47.84 88.52
CA SER A 141 9.90 -46.65 88.26
C SER A 141 8.97 -46.86 87.06
N SER A 142 7.67 -46.63 87.26
CA SER A 142 6.67 -46.70 86.19
C SER A 142 6.55 -45.40 85.38
N SER A 143 7.39 -44.39 85.63
CA SER A 143 7.41 -43.16 84.83
C SER A 143 7.94 -43.43 83.43
N ALA A 144 7.24 -42.93 82.41
CA ALA A 144 7.55 -43.18 81.01
C ALA A 144 7.13 -41.98 80.14
N THR A 145 8.07 -41.34 79.46
CA THR A 145 7.83 -40.19 78.57
C THR A 145 8.77 -40.20 77.36
N PHE A 146 8.43 -39.49 76.29
CA PHE A 146 9.38 -39.16 75.23
C PHE A 146 10.13 -37.87 75.58
N SER A 147 11.37 -37.72 75.11
CA SER A 147 12.13 -36.47 75.28
C SER A 147 11.53 -35.30 74.50
N LYS A 148 10.76 -35.59 73.44
CA LYS A 148 10.03 -34.61 72.61
C LYS A 148 8.69 -35.22 72.17
N ASN A 149 7.69 -34.36 71.99
CA ASN A 149 6.36 -34.77 71.55
C ASN A 149 6.01 -34.30 70.13
N ASN A 150 6.68 -33.25 69.64
CA ASN A 150 6.59 -32.79 68.25
C ASN A 150 8.02 -32.61 67.75
N VAL A 151 8.33 -33.21 66.60
CA VAL A 151 9.69 -33.32 66.09
C VAL A 151 9.70 -32.94 64.61
N ASP A 152 10.58 -32.02 64.26
CA ASP A 152 10.80 -31.66 62.85
C ASP A 152 11.77 -32.64 62.18
N SER A 153 11.71 -32.72 60.86
CA SER A 153 12.71 -33.43 60.06
C SER A 153 13.64 -32.46 59.32
N ASN A 154 14.93 -32.83 59.28
CA ASN A 154 15.97 -32.13 58.54
C ASN A 154 16.45 -32.98 57.35
N VAL A 155 17.01 -32.34 56.33
CA VAL A 155 17.60 -33.05 55.20
C VAL A 155 19.01 -33.52 55.56
N SER A 156 19.26 -34.82 55.40
CA SER A 156 20.59 -35.39 55.52
C SER A 156 20.81 -36.37 54.37
N GLY A 157 21.73 -36.02 53.46
CA GLY A 157 21.91 -36.75 52.20
C GLY A 157 20.62 -36.79 51.36
N ASN A 158 20.21 -37.98 50.96
CA ASN A 158 19.01 -38.22 50.14
C ASN A 158 17.75 -38.56 50.97
N LYS A 159 17.73 -38.20 52.26
CA LYS A 159 16.62 -38.51 53.17
C LYS A 159 16.27 -37.32 54.05
N GLN A 160 15.01 -37.31 54.49
CA GLN A 160 14.57 -36.54 55.65
C GLN A 160 14.84 -37.36 56.91
N VAL A 161 15.44 -36.76 57.92
CA VAL A 161 15.83 -37.39 59.19
C VAL A 161 15.22 -36.56 60.31
N SER A 162 14.36 -37.17 61.13
CA SER A 162 13.81 -36.54 62.32
C SER A 162 14.92 -36.21 63.31
N GLU A 163 14.68 -35.26 64.20
CA GLU A 163 15.52 -35.16 65.39
C GLU A 163 15.47 -36.47 66.21
N THR A 164 16.50 -36.70 67.02
CA THR A 164 16.58 -37.87 67.90
C THR A 164 15.65 -37.73 69.10
N ILE A 165 14.84 -38.77 69.35
CA ILE A 165 13.91 -38.90 70.48
C ILE A 165 14.44 -39.96 71.44
N THR A 166 14.38 -39.70 72.74
CA THR A 166 14.77 -40.65 73.80
C THR A 166 13.52 -41.12 74.54
N PHE A 167 13.43 -42.42 74.82
CA PHE A 167 12.37 -42.96 75.69
C PHE A 167 12.83 -42.89 77.15
N ASN A 168 12.37 -41.86 77.87
CA ASN A 168 12.72 -41.60 79.26
C ASN A 168 11.87 -42.49 80.18
N ALA A 169 12.39 -43.66 80.53
CA ALA A 169 11.78 -44.62 81.45
C ALA A 169 12.85 -45.49 82.14
N ASP A 170 12.46 -46.23 83.19
CA ASP A 170 13.32 -47.27 83.81
C ASP A 170 13.79 -48.27 82.74
N TYR A 171 15.03 -48.74 82.82
CA TYR A 171 15.62 -49.66 81.83
C TYR A 171 14.86 -51.00 81.71
N ARG A 172 14.08 -51.36 82.73
CA ARG A 172 13.18 -52.53 82.75
C ARG A 172 11.86 -52.27 82.01
N ASN A 173 11.57 -51.03 81.66
CA ASN A 173 10.39 -50.61 80.92
C ASN A 173 10.68 -50.57 79.41
N SER A 174 9.65 -50.78 78.59
CA SER A 174 9.77 -50.73 77.13
C SER A 174 8.45 -50.34 76.47
N ILE A 175 8.55 -49.86 75.23
CA ILE A 175 7.41 -49.54 74.35
C ILE A 175 7.60 -50.18 72.97
N ASN A 176 6.50 -50.36 72.25
CA ASN A 176 6.48 -50.91 70.90
C ASN A 176 5.97 -49.85 69.92
N LEU A 177 6.79 -49.47 68.94
CA LEU A 177 6.46 -48.46 67.93
C LEU A 177 6.33 -49.10 66.53
N PRO A 178 5.18 -49.02 65.85
CA PRO A 178 5.04 -49.52 64.48
C PRO A 178 5.81 -48.66 63.47
N VAL A 179 6.40 -49.28 62.45
CA VAL A 179 7.02 -48.56 61.33
C VAL A 179 5.92 -48.09 60.37
N ASN A 180 5.80 -46.78 60.18
CA ASN A 180 4.82 -46.21 59.25
C ASN A 180 5.27 -46.43 57.79
N SER A 181 4.32 -46.61 56.87
CA SER A 181 4.62 -46.87 55.46
C SER A 181 5.49 -45.77 54.85
N GLY A 182 6.55 -46.17 54.13
CA GLY A 182 7.52 -45.26 53.52
C GLY A 182 8.54 -44.65 54.47
N THR A 183 8.55 -45.08 55.75
CA THR A 183 9.46 -44.54 56.77
C THR A 183 10.39 -45.62 57.32
N THR A 184 11.37 -45.22 58.10
CA THR A 184 12.33 -46.12 58.73
C THR A 184 12.66 -45.63 60.12
N ILE A 185 12.45 -46.46 61.14
CA ILE A 185 12.85 -46.16 62.52
C ILE A 185 14.27 -46.68 62.71
N VAL A 186 15.16 -45.87 63.27
CA VAL A 186 16.53 -46.27 63.64
C VAL A 186 16.69 -46.15 65.14
N VAL A 187 17.08 -47.24 65.80
CA VAL A 187 17.25 -47.34 67.26
C VAL A 187 18.63 -47.92 67.53
N ASP A 188 19.50 -47.20 68.24
CA ASP A 188 20.89 -47.63 68.52
C ASP A 188 21.61 -48.26 67.30
N GLY A 189 21.49 -47.60 66.14
CA GLY A 189 22.09 -48.05 64.87
C GLY A 189 21.35 -49.18 64.13
N HIS A 190 20.36 -49.82 64.75
CA HIS A 190 19.53 -50.84 64.13
C HIS A 190 18.37 -50.21 63.36
N THR A 191 18.12 -50.71 62.15
CA THR A 191 17.19 -50.10 61.20
C THR A 191 15.94 -50.96 61.03
N TYR A 192 14.76 -50.35 61.17
CA TYR A 192 13.46 -50.98 61.01
C TYR A 192 12.70 -50.31 59.86
N THR A 193 12.56 -51.02 58.74
CA THR A 193 11.86 -50.54 57.54
C THR A 193 10.41 -51.05 57.44
N SER A 194 10.02 -51.99 58.31
CA SER A 194 8.66 -52.52 58.46
C SER A 194 8.50 -53.18 59.84
N GLY A 195 7.26 -53.52 60.23
CA GLY A 195 6.98 -54.20 61.49
C GLY A 195 6.93 -53.26 62.69
N VAL A 196 7.46 -53.71 63.84
CA VAL A 196 7.41 -52.99 65.12
C VAL A 196 8.80 -52.92 65.74
N ALA A 197 9.23 -51.73 66.15
CA ALA A 197 10.46 -51.50 66.90
C ALA A 197 10.18 -51.49 68.41
N ASN A 198 10.91 -52.31 69.17
CA ASN A 198 10.85 -52.29 70.64
C ASN A 198 11.91 -51.31 71.18
N ILE A 199 11.50 -50.34 71.98
CA ILE A 199 12.37 -49.30 72.57
C ILE A 199 12.37 -49.47 74.08
N LYS A 200 13.55 -49.73 74.67
CA LYS A 200 13.74 -49.84 76.12
C LYS A 200 13.98 -48.48 76.77
N GLY A 201 13.68 -48.37 78.06
CA GLY A 201 13.97 -47.16 78.83
C GLY A 201 15.44 -46.75 78.73
N GLY A 202 15.68 -45.50 78.34
CA GLY A 202 17.00 -44.92 78.09
C GLY A 202 17.46 -44.98 76.63
N GLN A 203 16.83 -45.76 75.75
CA GLN A 203 17.20 -45.82 74.34
C GLN A 203 16.73 -44.60 73.55
N SER A 204 17.49 -44.27 72.50
CA SER A 204 17.16 -43.19 71.58
C SER A 204 16.89 -43.71 70.18
N PHE A 205 15.99 -43.05 69.46
CA PHE A 205 15.60 -43.39 68.10
C PHE A 205 15.35 -42.14 67.25
N TYR A 206 15.36 -42.30 65.94
CA TYR A 206 14.89 -41.30 64.98
C TYR A 206 14.19 -41.97 63.81
N VAL A 207 13.39 -41.20 63.07
CA VAL A 207 12.65 -41.69 61.91
C VAL A 207 13.19 -41.02 60.66
N THR A 208 13.39 -41.79 59.59
CA THR A 208 13.78 -41.25 58.29
C THR A 208 12.73 -41.52 57.23
N ALA A 209 12.63 -40.64 56.24
CA ALA A 209 11.74 -40.75 55.08
C ALA A 209 12.41 -40.21 53.80
N PRO A 210 11.93 -40.57 52.60
CA PRO A 210 12.34 -39.95 51.33
C PRO A 210 12.14 -38.42 51.28
N LEU A 211 12.83 -37.72 50.38
CA LEU A 211 12.75 -36.25 50.25
C LEU A 211 11.40 -35.73 49.69
N ASP A 212 10.63 -36.60 49.05
CA ASP A 212 9.28 -36.35 48.54
C ASP A 212 8.18 -36.80 49.51
N TYR A 213 8.54 -37.34 50.68
CA TYR A 213 7.58 -37.76 51.70
C TYR A 213 6.93 -36.56 52.41
N THR A 214 5.61 -36.59 52.53
CA THR A 214 4.77 -35.47 52.99
C THR A 214 3.83 -35.80 54.14
N ASN A 215 3.78 -37.06 54.58
CA ASN A 215 2.85 -37.47 55.63
C ASN A 215 3.48 -37.30 57.01
N ASP A 216 2.68 -36.84 57.98
CA ASP A 216 3.09 -36.86 59.38
C ASP A 216 3.17 -38.30 59.91
N VAL A 217 4.19 -38.56 60.73
CA VAL A 217 4.30 -39.82 61.48
C VAL A 217 3.84 -39.59 62.91
N VAL A 218 2.78 -40.28 63.34
CA VAL A 218 2.17 -40.09 64.66
C VAL A 218 2.17 -41.40 65.45
N TYR A 219 2.59 -41.30 66.71
CA TYR A 219 2.51 -42.35 67.73
C TYR A 219 1.64 -41.89 68.88
N GLU A 220 0.56 -42.60 69.16
CA GLU A 220 -0.39 -42.30 70.23
C GLU A 220 -0.86 -43.57 70.95
N ASN A 221 -1.34 -43.43 72.19
CA ASN A 221 -1.83 -44.54 73.02
C ASN A 221 -0.82 -45.68 73.24
N ILE A 222 0.48 -45.39 73.13
CA ILE A 222 1.55 -46.36 73.31
C ILE A 222 1.70 -46.67 74.81
N LYS A 223 1.38 -47.90 75.22
CA LYS A 223 1.48 -48.32 76.63
C LYS A 223 2.90 -48.85 76.94
N PRO A 224 3.54 -48.36 78.02
CA PRO A 224 4.76 -48.97 78.53
C PRO A 224 4.50 -50.39 79.06
N SER A 225 5.53 -51.22 79.11
CA SER A 225 5.42 -52.62 79.56
C SER A 225 5.39 -52.80 81.09
N LEU A 226 5.87 -51.83 81.86
CA LEU A 226 5.95 -51.92 83.32
C LEU A 226 4.69 -51.31 83.99
N GLY A 227 3.98 -52.11 84.80
CA GLY A 227 2.82 -51.67 85.59
C GLY A 227 3.17 -50.78 86.78
N ILE A 228 2.17 -50.11 87.35
CA ILE A 228 2.34 -49.23 88.51
C ILE A 228 2.22 -50.06 89.80
N TYR A 229 3.28 -50.10 90.60
CA TYR A 229 3.30 -50.74 91.93
C TYR A 229 3.12 -49.70 93.03
N GLN A 230 2.04 -49.83 93.79
CA GLN A 230 1.63 -48.84 94.79
C GLN A 230 1.46 -49.50 96.16
N PRO A 231 2.28 -49.16 97.17
CA PRO A 231 2.06 -49.55 98.54
C PRO A 231 0.77 -48.95 99.09
N MET A 232 0.02 -49.76 99.82
CA MET A 232 -1.18 -49.40 100.54
C MET A 232 -1.04 -49.75 102.02
N LEU A 233 -1.41 -48.80 102.87
CA LEU A 233 -1.42 -48.95 104.33
C LEU A 233 -2.87 -48.92 104.83
N TYR A 234 -3.25 -49.97 105.55
CA TYR A 234 -4.56 -50.16 106.14
C TYR A 234 -4.51 -49.88 107.64
N MET A 235 -5.33 -48.94 108.08
CA MET A 235 -5.39 -48.47 109.47
C MET A 235 -6.57 -49.15 110.21
N PRO A 236 -6.34 -49.75 111.39
CA PRO A 236 -7.43 -50.28 112.21
C PRO A 236 -8.25 -49.15 112.83
N THR A 237 -9.56 -49.36 112.98
CA THR A 237 -10.44 -48.45 113.73
C THR A 237 -10.08 -48.42 115.23
N ASN A 238 -9.59 -49.54 115.77
CA ASN A 238 -8.99 -49.60 117.11
C ASN A 238 -7.47 -49.39 116.99
N SER A 239 -6.98 -48.24 117.44
CA SER A 239 -5.57 -47.84 117.36
C SER A 239 -4.59 -48.76 118.10
N ASN A 240 -5.09 -49.62 119.01
CA ASN A 240 -4.29 -50.60 119.72
C ASN A 240 -3.95 -51.84 118.87
N LEU A 241 -4.58 -52.03 117.70
CA LEU A 241 -4.29 -53.16 116.81
C LEU A 241 -3.18 -52.82 115.80
N GLN A 242 -2.55 -53.86 115.24
CA GLN A 242 -1.48 -53.72 114.23
C GLN A 242 -1.98 -53.11 112.93
N ARG A 243 -1.31 -52.11 112.35
CA ARG A 243 -1.55 -51.70 110.95
C ARG A 243 -1.10 -52.79 109.98
N LEU A 244 -1.72 -52.84 108.81
CA LEU A 244 -1.41 -53.83 107.76
C LEU A 244 -1.02 -53.13 106.46
N SER A 245 0.04 -53.58 105.79
CA SER A 245 0.50 -53.04 104.52
C SER A 245 0.56 -54.11 103.44
N LEU A 246 0.24 -53.73 102.20
CA LEU A 246 0.38 -54.55 100.99
C LEU A 246 0.68 -53.67 99.78
N SER A 247 1.01 -54.25 98.61
CA SER A 247 1.14 -53.49 97.35
C SER A 247 0.08 -53.92 96.35
N VAL A 248 -0.48 -52.95 95.62
CA VAL A 248 -1.38 -53.18 94.48
C VAL A 248 -0.66 -52.91 93.15
N SER A 249 -1.05 -53.64 92.11
CA SER A 249 -0.52 -53.48 90.74
C SER A 249 -1.62 -52.89 89.85
N LEU A 250 -1.33 -51.79 89.13
CA LEU A 250 -2.26 -51.12 88.20
C LEU A 250 -1.70 -51.09 86.78
N ASP A 251 -2.59 -51.05 85.79
CA ASP A 251 -2.23 -50.91 84.38
C ASP A 251 -1.47 -49.60 84.12
N PRO A 252 -0.43 -49.62 83.26
CA PRO A 252 0.33 -48.42 82.95
C PRO A 252 -0.49 -47.42 82.11
N VAL A 253 -0.27 -46.13 82.38
CA VAL A 253 -0.82 -45.05 81.57
C VAL A 253 -0.04 -44.95 80.26
N PRO A 254 -0.70 -44.78 79.10
CA PRO A 254 0.00 -44.55 77.83
C PRO A 254 0.94 -43.35 77.89
N VAL A 255 2.07 -43.43 77.18
CA VAL A 255 2.97 -42.29 77.03
C VAL A 255 2.32 -41.19 76.19
N GLN A 256 2.81 -39.96 76.34
CA GLN A 256 2.32 -38.81 75.59
C GLN A 256 2.49 -38.99 74.08
N ARG A 257 1.58 -38.39 73.29
CA ARG A 257 1.60 -38.42 71.82
C ARG A 257 2.92 -37.87 71.28
N LEU A 258 3.52 -38.58 70.32
CA LEU A 258 4.67 -38.15 69.53
C LEU A 258 4.24 -37.93 68.08
N SER A 259 4.56 -36.77 67.50
CA SER A 259 4.31 -36.40 66.11
C SER A 259 5.62 -36.00 65.45
N ILE A 260 5.87 -36.45 64.22
CA ILE A 260 7.04 -36.11 63.43
C ILE A 260 6.59 -35.51 62.09
N ASP A 261 7.01 -34.27 61.81
CA ASP A 261 6.66 -33.52 60.60
C ASP A 261 7.65 -33.82 59.46
N PHE A 262 7.10 -34.28 58.32
CA PHE A 262 7.82 -34.47 57.07
C PHE A 262 7.19 -33.63 55.96
N LYS A 263 8.03 -32.92 55.21
CA LYS A 263 7.59 -32.08 54.09
C LYS A 263 8.43 -32.33 52.84
N ALA A 264 7.76 -32.39 51.69
CA ALA A 264 8.45 -32.49 50.41
C ALA A 264 9.45 -31.33 50.27
N ARG A 265 10.66 -31.65 49.80
CA ARG A 265 11.71 -30.65 49.57
C ARG A 265 11.59 -30.08 48.16
N LYS A 266 12.00 -28.82 48.00
CA LYS A 266 11.93 -28.08 46.74
C LYS A 266 13.23 -28.15 45.95
N ARG A 267 13.13 -28.02 44.64
CA ARG A 267 14.24 -27.85 43.69
C ARG A 267 13.93 -26.70 42.72
N ASN A 268 14.98 -26.12 42.13
CA ASN A 268 14.81 -25.01 41.19
C ASN A 268 14.38 -25.51 39.80
N VAL A 269 13.51 -24.77 39.15
CA VAL A 269 13.18 -24.91 37.73
C VAL A 269 13.52 -23.62 37.00
N ASN A 270 14.51 -23.70 36.11
CA ASN A 270 14.92 -22.60 35.24
C ASN A 270 14.31 -22.79 33.86
N VAL A 271 13.44 -21.88 33.44
CA VAL A 271 12.82 -21.91 32.12
C VAL A 271 13.48 -20.86 31.23
N LEU A 272 14.19 -21.32 30.21
CA LEU A 272 14.94 -20.49 29.28
C LEU A 272 14.17 -20.35 27.97
N HIS A 273 13.92 -19.12 27.55
CA HIS A 273 13.39 -18.79 26.23
C HIS A 273 14.53 -18.24 25.38
N LYS A 274 14.89 -18.92 24.29
CA LYS A 274 16.07 -18.58 23.47
C LYS A 274 15.74 -18.40 22.00
N ASP A 275 16.46 -17.51 21.33
CA ASP A 275 16.43 -17.42 19.85
C ASP A 275 17.11 -18.64 19.24
N ARG A 276 16.47 -19.23 18.24
CA ARG A 276 16.92 -20.48 17.60
C ARG A 276 18.22 -20.32 16.81
N TYR A 277 18.45 -19.17 16.20
CA TYR A 277 19.52 -18.97 15.23
C TYR A 277 20.83 -18.52 15.87
N ASP A 278 20.78 -17.70 16.92
CA ASP A 278 21.98 -17.22 17.62
C ASP A 278 22.10 -17.70 19.08
N GLY A 279 21.08 -18.39 19.60
CA GLY A 279 21.11 -18.93 20.96
C GLY A 279 20.96 -17.88 22.06
N SER A 280 20.70 -16.62 21.71
CA SER A 280 20.56 -15.53 22.67
C SER A 280 19.40 -15.78 23.62
N LEU A 281 19.61 -15.43 24.90
CA LEU A 281 18.59 -15.53 25.93
C LEU A 281 17.59 -14.39 25.76
N LEU A 282 16.32 -14.73 25.52
CA LEU A 282 15.21 -13.79 25.37
C LEU A 282 14.59 -13.50 26.74
N LEU A 283 14.22 -14.55 27.46
CA LEU A 283 13.61 -14.49 28.80
C LEU A 283 14.09 -15.68 29.63
N GLU A 284 14.27 -15.47 30.93
CA GLU A 284 14.53 -16.51 31.90
C GLU A 284 13.52 -16.39 33.06
N GLU A 285 12.90 -17.51 33.44
CA GLU A 285 11.98 -17.60 34.57
C GLU A 285 12.56 -18.56 35.61
N HIS A 286 12.68 -18.11 36.87
CA HIS A 286 13.13 -18.92 38.00
C HIS A 286 11.92 -19.31 38.86
N ASN A 287 11.73 -20.61 39.05
CA ASN A 287 10.65 -21.16 39.86
C ASN A 287 11.19 -22.20 40.84
N GLU A 288 10.45 -22.48 41.91
CA GLU A 288 10.73 -23.59 42.82
C GLU A 288 9.55 -24.56 42.84
N GLN A 289 9.83 -25.86 42.85
CA GLN A 289 8.79 -26.88 42.83
C GLN A 289 9.17 -28.08 43.71
N ASP A 290 8.16 -28.66 44.36
CA ASP A 290 8.33 -29.81 45.26
C ASP A 290 8.76 -31.05 44.47
N ILE A 291 9.79 -31.75 44.96
CA ILE A 291 10.26 -33.03 44.38
C ILE A 291 9.09 -34.02 44.34
N GLY A 292 8.94 -34.73 43.22
CA GLY A 292 7.87 -35.70 43.00
C GLY A 292 6.53 -35.10 42.53
N SER A 293 6.38 -33.77 42.52
CA SER A 293 5.19 -33.12 41.97
C SER A 293 5.21 -33.06 40.43
N TRP A 294 4.03 -32.95 39.81
CA TRP A 294 3.89 -32.81 38.36
C TRP A 294 4.11 -31.36 37.91
N TYR A 295 4.93 -31.13 36.87
CA TYR A 295 5.15 -29.82 36.26
C TYR A 295 4.65 -29.74 34.82
N SER A 296 4.30 -28.52 34.38
CA SER A 296 3.93 -28.21 33.00
C SER A 296 4.25 -26.76 32.69
N TYR A 297 5.25 -26.53 31.84
CA TYR A 297 5.62 -25.19 31.38
C TYR A 297 5.32 -25.05 29.89
N SER A 298 4.72 -23.93 29.51
CA SER A 298 4.39 -23.61 28.11
C SER A 298 5.25 -22.46 27.60
N PRO A 299 5.61 -22.45 26.31
CA PRO A 299 6.27 -21.30 25.72
C PRO A 299 5.30 -20.11 25.69
N LYS A 300 5.82 -18.89 25.95
CA LYS A 300 5.08 -17.65 25.65
C LYS A 300 4.84 -17.56 24.14
N ASN A 301 3.67 -17.13 23.69
CA ASN A 301 3.36 -16.98 22.26
C ASN A 301 2.41 -15.77 22.02
N PRO A 302 2.87 -14.66 21.45
CA PRO A 302 4.26 -14.36 21.09
C PRO A 302 5.10 -13.96 22.32
N LEU A 303 6.43 -13.94 22.16
CA LEU A 303 7.37 -13.32 23.10
C LEU A 303 7.91 -12.03 22.48
N ASN A 304 7.77 -10.89 23.17
CA ASN A 304 8.28 -9.61 22.68
C ASN A 304 9.49 -9.15 23.51
N LYS A 305 10.57 -8.75 22.83
CA LYS A 305 11.80 -8.26 23.47
C LYS A 305 12.48 -7.21 22.59
N ASP A 306 12.88 -6.09 23.18
CA ASP A 306 13.60 -4.99 22.51
C ASP A 306 12.91 -4.52 21.21
N GLY A 307 11.57 -4.42 21.24
CA GLY A 307 10.76 -4.04 20.08
C GLY A 307 10.58 -5.14 19.01
N ASN A 308 11.18 -6.31 19.18
CA ASN A 308 11.07 -7.46 18.29
C ASN A 308 10.02 -8.46 18.80
N THR A 309 9.35 -9.13 17.87
CA THR A 309 8.41 -10.22 18.15
C THR A 309 9.05 -11.56 17.79
N PHE A 310 9.01 -12.51 18.71
CA PHE A 310 9.54 -13.86 18.57
C PHE A 310 8.39 -14.87 18.70
N ILE A 311 8.33 -15.83 17.77
CA ILE A 311 7.30 -16.88 17.73
C ILE A 311 7.95 -18.22 18.09
N PRO A 312 7.41 -19.00 19.03
CA PRO A 312 8.02 -20.26 19.43
C PRO A 312 7.94 -21.31 18.32
N GLU A 313 8.95 -22.19 18.23
CA GLU A 313 8.97 -23.31 17.28
C GLU A 313 7.85 -24.33 17.53
N SER A 314 7.40 -24.43 18.77
CA SER A 314 6.32 -25.30 19.20
C SER A 314 5.49 -24.59 20.26
N THR A 315 4.18 -24.82 20.26
CA THR A 315 3.28 -24.36 21.33
C THR A 315 3.07 -25.41 22.41
N ASN A 316 3.71 -26.57 22.28
CA ASN A 316 3.55 -27.68 23.22
C ASN A 316 4.21 -27.36 24.55
N SER A 317 3.56 -27.76 25.64
CA SER A 317 4.15 -27.65 26.97
C SER A 317 5.18 -28.75 27.18
N GLN A 318 6.27 -28.42 27.89
CA GLN A 318 7.18 -29.43 28.44
C GLN A 318 6.66 -29.84 29.82
N THR A 319 6.41 -31.14 29.99
CA THR A 319 5.78 -31.71 31.20
C THR A 319 6.57 -32.88 31.76
N GLY A 320 6.37 -33.19 33.04
CA GLY A 320 7.03 -34.31 33.71
C GLY A 320 6.86 -34.29 35.23
N THR A 321 7.53 -35.22 35.91
CA THR A 321 7.60 -35.27 37.37
C THR A 321 8.90 -34.61 37.84
N MET A 322 8.83 -33.74 38.85
CA MET A 322 9.96 -32.97 39.35
C MET A 322 11.04 -33.90 39.94
N PRO A 323 12.27 -33.92 39.38
CA PRO A 323 13.32 -34.82 39.83
C PRO A 323 14.02 -34.29 41.09
N ASN A 324 14.90 -35.10 41.69
CA ASN A 324 15.73 -34.71 42.85
C ASN A 324 17.00 -33.95 42.43
N ASN A 325 16.89 -33.06 41.45
CA ASN A 325 17.93 -32.14 41.01
C ASN A 325 17.27 -30.92 40.36
N ASP A 326 18.02 -29.82 40.24
CA ASP A 326 17.52 -28.64 39.53
C ASP A 326 17.25 -28.98 38.06
N LEU A 327 16.17 -28.43 37.52
CA LEU A 327 15.65 -28.72 36.19
C LEU A 327 15.77 -27.47 35.30
N THR A 328 16.33 -27.62 34.10
CA THR A 328 16.35 -26.55 33.10
C THR A 328 15.53 -26.94 31.89
N LEU A 329 14.50 -26.16 31.56
CA LEU A 329 13.66 -26.32 30.38
C LEU A 329 14.00 -25.23 29.37
N THR A 330 14.08 -25.56 28.08
CA THR A 330 14.39 -24.57 27.03
C THR A 330 13.32 -24.56 25.95
N PHE A 331 12.78 -23.38 25.65
CA PHE A 331 11.88 -23.11 24.53
C PHE A 331 12.61 -22.27 23.47
N TRP A 332 12.56 -22.73 22.22
CA TRP A 332 13.21 -22.09 21.09
C TRP A 332 12.23 -21.22 20.30
N TYR A 333 12.72 -20.08 19.83
CA TYR A 333 11.93 -19.06 19.16
C TYR A 333 12.57 -18.60 17.85
N ASN A 334 11.72 -18.27 16.88
CA ASN A 334 12.10 -17.65 15.62
C ASN A 334 11.63 -16.19 15.59
N LEU A 335 12.55 -15.31 15.24
CA LEU A 335 12.30 -13.88 15.09
C LEU A 335 11.34 -13.59 13.93
N HIS A 336 10.37 -12.72 14.17
CA HIS A 336 9.37 -12.30 13.18
C HIS A 336 9.84 -11.02 12.47
N ARG A 337 9.83 -11.00 11.14
CA ARG A 337 10.17 -9.84 10.31
C ARG A 337 9.09 -9.49 9.32
N ASN A 338 9.01 -8.20 9.01
CA ASN A 338 8.16 -7.70 7.95
C ASN A 338 8.93 -7.76 6.64
N ILE A 339 8.25 -8.21 5.60
CA ILE A 339 8.69 -8.07 4.21
C ILE A 339 7.76 -7.10 3.53
N THR A 340 8.29 -5.95 3.15
CA THR A 340 7.56 -4.89 2.46
C THR A 340 7.91 -4.93 0.97
N VAL A 341 6.91 -5.21 0.14
CA VAL A 341 7.04 -5.18 -1.32
C VAL A 341 6.51 -3.85 -1.82
N GLN A 342 7.37 -3.06 -2.46
CA GLN A 342 7.03 -1.75 -3.02
C GLN A 342 7.05 -1.82 -4.55
N HIS A 343 5.95 -1.36 -5.15
CA HIS A 343 5.84 -1.15 -6.58
C HIS A 343 5.94 0.35 -6.84
N ILE A 344 6.99 0.76 -7.56
CA ILE A 344 7.40 2.16 -7.68
C ILE A 344 7.40 2.55 -9.16
N ASP A 345 6.89 3.74 -9.46
CA ASP A 345 7.01 4.34 -10.78
C ASP A 345 8.45 4.84 -10.95
N ALA A 346 9.14 4.30 -11.95
CA ALA A 346 10.56 4.54 -12.19
C ALA A 346 10.86 5.94 -12.72
N ARG A 347 9.86 6.61 -13.29
CA ARG A 347 10.05 7.89 -13.97
C ARG A 347 9.89 9.07 -13.02
N ASP A 348 8.91 8.99 -12.12
CA ASP A 348 8.61 10.05 -11.14
C ASP A 348 8.90 9.65 -9.67
N GLY A 349 9.24 8.39 -9.42
CA GLY A 349 9.56 7.86 -8.09
C GLY A 349 8.35 7.63 -7.18
N SER A 350 7.13 7.81 -7.70
CA SER A 350 5.91 7.65 -6.89
C SER A 350 5.65 6.19 -6.51
N LEU A 351 5.11 6.00 -5.31
CA LEU A 351 4.71 4.67 -4.83
C LEU A 351 3.35 4.30 -5.46
N ILE A 352 3.35 3.27 -6.30
CA ILE A 352 2.14 2.77 -6.99
C ILE A 352 1.32 1.90 -6.03
N LYS A 353 2.01 0.97 -5.34
CA LYS A 353 1.39 0.04 -4.39
C LYS A 353 2.43 -0.46 -3.39
N GLN A 354 2.00 -0.71 -2.17
CA GLN A 354 2.80 -1.35 -1.14
C GLN A 354 2.02 -2.50 -0.50
N GLU A 355 2.68 -3.64 -0.35
CA GLU A 355 2.16 -4.81 0.34
C GLU A 355 3.15 -5.17 1.45
N THR A 356 2.66 -5.60 2.61
CA THR A 356 3.53 -6.00 3.72
C THR A 356 3.02 -7.30 4.28
N GLU A 357 3.90 -8.29 4.31
CA GLU A 357 3.64 -9.58 4.92
C GLU A 357 4.68 -9.90 5.98
N LYS A 358 4.36 -10.92 6.77
CA LYS A 358 5.03 -11.23 8.02
C LYS A 358 5.58 -12.64 7.91
N LYS A 359 6.91 -12.79 8.04
CA LYS A 359 7.61 -14.08 7.92
C LYS A 359 8.59 -14.30 9.05
N LEU A 360 8.82 -15.57 9.36
CA LEU A 360 9.80 -15.97 10.38
C LEU A 360 11.20 -16.00 9.79
N ARG A 361 12.20 -15.62 10.59
CA ARG A 361 13.62 -15.78 10.31
C ARG A 361 13.90 -17.21 9.84
N GLY A 362 14.71 -17.33 8.78
CA GLY A 362 15.03 -18.57 8.09
C GLY A 362 14.00 -19.11 7.10
N GLN A 363 12.79 -18.52 7.02
CA GLN A 363 11.88 -18.82 5.90
C GLN A 363 12.38 -18.15 4.62
N ASN A 364 12.09 -18.78 3.48
CA ASN A 364 12.38 -18.21 2.16
C ASN A 364 11.25 -17.26 1.73
N TYR A 365 11.63 -16.22 0.99
CA TYR A 365 10.70 -15.32 0.29
C TYR A 365 11.07 -15.25 -1.20
N SER A 366 10.07 -14.98 -2.03
CA SER A 366 10.23 -14.84 -3.47
C SER A 366 9.06 -14.03 -4.00
N TYR A 367 9.35 -12.90 -4.64
CA TYR A 367 8.34 -12.05 -5.27
C TYR A 367 8.72 -11.75 -6.70
N SER A 368 7.70 -11.66 -7.54
CA SER A 368 7.83 -11.27 -8.94
C SER A 368 7.16 -9.92 -9.16
N PRO A 369 7.60 -9.15 -10.15
CA PRO A 369 6.88 -7.96 -10.57
C PRO A 369 5.45 -8.32 -10.99
N ARG A 370 4.49 -7.52 -10.53
CA ARG A 370 3.09 -7.56 -10.94
C ARG A 370 2.90 -7.14 -12.41
N ASN A 371 1.82 -7.62 -13.03
CA ASN A 371 1.43 -7.29 -14.40
C ASN A 371 0.03 -6.65 -14.51
N ASP A 372 -0.61 -6.39 -13.37
CA ASP A 372 -1.99 -5.89 -13.26
C ASP A 372 -2.09 -4.40 -12.85
N LEU A 373 -0.96 -3.75 -12.58
CA LEU A 373 -0.91 -2.35 -12.14
C LEU A 373 -1.25 -1.38 -13.28
N LYS A 374 -1.98 -0.29 -13.00
CA LYS A 374 -2.43 0.67 -14.02
C LYS A 374 -2.18 2.13 -13.65
N LYS A 375 -1.94 2.97 -14.67
CA LYS A 375 -1.95 4.45 -14.64
C LYS A 375 -2.96 4.95 -15.66
N GLY A 376 -4.18 5.25 -15.21
CA GLY A 376 -5.30 5.54 -16.11
C GLY A 376 -5.60 4.35 -17.03
N ASN A 377 -5.52 4.57 -18.34
CA ASN A 377 -5.77 3.54 -19.36
C ASN A 377 -4.52 2.69 -19.70
N PHE A 378 -3.35 3.02 -19.14
CA PHE A 378 -2.12 2.28 -19.41
C PHE A 378 -1.85 1.27 -18.31
N THR A 379 -1.45 0.06 -18.71
CA THR A 379 -0.90 -0.95 -17.79
C THR A 379 0.58 -0.66 -17.60
N TYR A 380 1.03 -0.61 -16.35
CA TYR A 380 2.45 -0.48 -16.00
C TYR A 380 3.24 -1.66 -16.52
N ARG A 381 4.37 -1.37 -17.16
CA ARG A 381 5.36 -2.37 -17.56
C ARG A 381 6.45 -2.45 -16.49
N PRO A 382 6.83 -3.64 -16.01
CA PRO A 382 8.00 -3.78 -15.15
C PRO A 382 9.29 -3.50 -15.92
N ILE A 383 10.22 -2.74 -15.33
CA ILE A 383 11.53 -2.48 -15.93
C ILE A 383 12.39 -3.75 -15.98
N SER A 384 12.25 -4.60 -14.97
CA SER A 384 12.91 -5.91 -14.90
C SER A 384 11.87 -6.96 -14.52
N ASN A 385 11.94 -8.13 -15.16
CA ASN A 385 11.15 -9.31 -14.83
C ASN A 385 11.84 -10.22 -13.80
N GLU A 386 12.95 -9.77 -13.22
CA GLU A 386 13.72 -10.54 -12.26
C GLU A 386 12.92 -10.79 -10.97
N VAL A 387 12.93 -12.06 -10.53
CA VAL A 387 12.31 -12.49 -9.29
C VAL A 387 13.26 -12.17 -8.14
N GLN A 388 12.82 -11.35 -7.19
CA GLN A 388 13.60 -11.03 -5.99
C GLN A 388 13.28 -12.05 -4.90
N SER A 389 14.28 -12.84 -4.52
CA SER A 389 14.14 -13.92 -3.55
C SER A 389 15.32 -13.97 -2.56
N GLY A 390 15.11 -14.65 -1.44
CA GLY A 390 16.13 -14.80 -0.40
C GLY A 390 15.58 -15.49 0.84
N THR A 391 16.36 -15.45 1.92
CA THR A 391 15.99 -16.02 3.23
C THR A 391 15.89 -14.89 4.26
N VAL A 392 14.86 -14.94 5.11
CA VAL A 392 14.62 -13.91 6.12
C VAL A 392 15.72 -13.92 7.19
N GLY A 393 16.42 -12.79 7.33
CA GLY A 393 17.49 -12.60 8.31
C GLY A 393 17.03 -11.83 9.56
N ASN A 394 17.93 -11.00 10.09
CA ASN A 394 17.71 -10.27 11.36
C ASN A 394 16.98 -8.94 11.20
N ASN A 395 16.81 -8.44 9.97
CA ASN A 395 16.22 -7.15 9.67
C ASN A 395 14.96 -7.31 8.82
N ASP A 396 14.08 -6.31 8.88
CA ASP A 396 12.96 -6.21 7.94
C ASP A 396 13.51 -6.05 6.51
N ILE A 397 12.80 -6.62 5.54
CA ILE A 397 13.24 -6.67 4.15
C ILE A 397 12.34 -5.78 3.32
N THR A 398 12.93 -4.94 2.48
CA THR A 398 12.19 -4.18 1.47
C THR A 398 12.56 -4.66 0.08
N VAL A 399 11.58 -5.16 -0.67
CA VAL A 399 11.69 -5.60 -2.06
C VAL A 399 11.11 -4.51 -2.94
N LYS A 400 11.85 -4.04 -3.95
CA LYS A 400 11.41 -2.94 -4.81
C LYS A 400 11.32 -3.39 -6.27
N PHE A 401 10.16 -3.19 -6.87
CA PHE A 401 9.94 -3.37 -8.30
C PHE A 401 9.63 -2.02 -8.94
N TYR A 402 10.33 -1.70 -10.02
CA TYR A 402 10.18 -0.44 -10.73
C TYR A 402 9.40 -0.66 -12.03
N TYR A 403 8.50 0.28 -12.32
CA TYR A 403 7.57 0.21 -13.43
C TYR A 403 7.56 1.49 -14.23
N ASP A 404 7.18 1.42 -15.49
CA ASP A 404 6.94 2.59 -16.30
C ASP A 404 5.71 2.43 -17.21
N VAL A 405 5.15 3.56 -17.61
CA VAL A 405 4.25 3.68 -18.76
C VAL A 405 4.83 4.68 -19.75
N PRO A 406 4.30 4.81 -20.98
CA PRO A 406 4.74 5.85 -21.90
C PRO A 406 4.64 7.25 -21.30
N LEU A 407 5.57 8.14 -21.66
CA LEU A 407 5.61 9.55 -21.26
C LEU A 407 4.47 10.35 -21.88
N ILE A 408 4.24 10.12 -23.18
CA ILE A 408 3.24 10.81 -23.99
C ILE A 408 2.44 9.83 -24.83
N GLN A 409 1.22 10.22 -25.16
CA GLN A 409 0.43 9.65 -26.22
C GLN A 409 0.30 10.68 -27.34
N THR A 410 0.57 10.29 -28.59
CA THR A 410 0.46 11.20 -29.73
C THR A 410 0.03 10.50 -31.01
N GLY A 411 -0.54 11.24 -31.94
CA GLY A 411 -0.90 10.76 -33.27
C GLY A 411 -1.06 11.93 -34.22
N LEU A 412 -0.91 11.66 -35.51
CA LEU A 412 -1.27 12.61 -36.56
C LEU A 412 -2.78 12.88 -36.45
N LYS A 413 -3.17 14.14 -36.59
CA LYS A 413 -4.57 14.53 -36.63
C LYS A 413 -4.96 14.97 -38.03
N LYS A 414 -4.15 15.88 -38.60
CA LYS A 414 -4.44 16.53 -39.87
C LYS A 414 -3.16 16.97 -40.58
N ILE A 415 -3.15 16.86 -41.90
CA ILE A 415 -2.12 17.41 -42.77
C ILE A 415 -2.77 18.28 -43.84
N GLN A 416 -2.19 19.44 -44.11
CA GLN A 416 -2.57 20.34 -45.21
C GLN A 416 -1.35 20.62 -46.07
N ILE A 417 -1.46 20.44 -47.40
CA ILE A 417 -0.41 20.84 -48.35
C ILE A 417 -0.95 21.94 -49.25
N TYR A 418 -0.30 23.10 -49.21
CA TYR A 418 -0.70 24.29 -49.97
C TYR A 418 0.02 24.34 -51.32
N THR A 419 -0.72 24.71 -52.37
CA THR A 419 -0.16 24.93 -53.69
C THR A 419 0.69 26.18 -53.71
N ASP A 420 1.92 26.08 -54.22
CA ASP A 420 2.78 27.22 -54.53
C ASP A 420 3.67 26.88 -55.75
N LEU A 421 4.52 27.82 -56.17
CA LEU A 421 5.49 27.63 -57.23
C LEU A 421 6.47 26.49 -56.89
N ALA A 422 6.70 25.60 -57.86
CA ALA A 422 7.60 24.46 -57.69
C ALA A 422 9.02 24.87 -57.20
N ASN A 423 9.52 26.02 -57.64
CA ASN A 423 10.84 26.52 -57.23
C ASN A 423 10.90 27.10 -55.80
N LYS A 424 9.75 27.39 -55.17
CA LYS A 424 9.66 27.83 -53.77
C LYS A 424 9.50 26.68 -52.77
N GLY A 425 9.02 25.53 -53.23
CA GLY A 425 8.58 24.45 -52.35
C GLY A 425 7.10 24.56 -52.00
N LEU A 426 6.51 23.48 -51.49
CA LEU A 426 5.11 23.47 -51.07
C LEU A 426 5.00 23.63 -49.54
N PRO A 427 4.30 24.65 -49.02
CA PRO A 427 4.05 24.77 -47.59
C PRO A 427 3.15 23.65 -47.10
N VAL A 428 3.48 23.10 -45.92
CA VAL A 428 2.74 22.03 -45.27
C VAL A 428 2.44 22.42 -43.84
N LYS A 429 1.17 22.30 -43.42
CA LYS A 429 0.77 22.47 -42.03
C LYS A 429 0.30 21.14 -41.46
N VAL A 430 0.73 20.85 -40.25
CA VAL A 430 0.42 19.60 -39.57
C VAL A 430 -0.20 19.91 -38.22
N GLU A 431 -1.26 19.17 -37.89
CA GLU A 431 -1.83 19.11 -36.55
C GLU A 431 -1.66 17.68 -36.01
N LEU A 432 -1.32 17.59 -34.73
CA LEU A 432 -1.15 16.36 -33.95
C LEU A 432 -2.15 16.37 -32.80
N ASP A 433 -2.64 15.20 -32.42
CA ASP A 433 -3.18 14.99 -31.08
C ASP A 433 -2.01 14.61 -30.16
N LYS A 434 -1.95 15.26 -29.00
CA LYS A 434 -0.91 15.02 -27.99
C LYS A 434 -1.52 15.03 -26.60
N ARG A 435 -1.09 14.10 -25.76
CA ARG A 435 -1.42 14.06 -24.33
C ARG A 435 -0.19 13.66 -23.52
N PHE A 436 0.12 14.45 -22.50
CA PHE A 436 1.08 14.07 -21.48
C PHE A 436 0.48 13.02 -20.53
N ILE A 437 1.19 11.92 -20.31
CA ILE A 437 0.81 10.87 -19.35
C ILE A 437 1.50 11.12 -18.00
N TYR A 438 2.68 11.71 -18.05
CA TYR A 438 3.43 12.21 -16.90
C TYR A 438 3.50 13.73 -16.91
N ASP A 439 3.82 14.31 -15.76
CA ASP A 439 4.17 15.72 -15.68
C ASP A 439 5.39 16.07 -16.54
N GLU A 440 5.40 17.26 -17.12
CA GLU A 440 6.46 17.74 -18.04
C GLU A 440 7.82 17.98 -17.35
N SER A 441 7.86 17.93 -16.02
CA SER A 441 9.08 18.03 -15.22
C SER A 441 9.88 16.71 -15.14
N VAL A 442 9.27 15.57 -15.48
CA VAL A 442 9.96 14.27 -15.47
C VAL A 442 11.18 14.30 -16.41
N ALA A 443 12.34 13.90 -15.90
CA ALA A 443 13.62 14.06 -16.60
C ALA A 443 13.63 13.44 -18.01
N ASP A 444 12.98 12.29 -18.18
CA ASP A 444 12.93 11.57 -19.45
C ASP A 444 12.17 12.32 -20.56
N MET A 445 11.27 13.26 -20.22
CA MET A 445 10.53 14.09 -21.19
C MET A 445 11.45 14.90 -22.10
N THR A 446 12.66 15.22 -21.62
CA THR A 446 13.67 15.96 -22.38
C THR A 446 14.66 15.07 -23.13
N LYS A 447 14.71 13.78 -22.80
CA LYS A 447 15.64 12.80 -23.39
C LYS A 447 15.01 12.04 -24.54
N GLU A 448 13.77 11.61 -24.37
CA GLU A 448 13.06 10.78 -25.34
C GLU A 448 12.60 11.63 -26.52
N LYS A 449 12.83 11.10 -27.73
CA LYS A 449 12.67 11.82 -29.00
C LYS A 449 11.56 11.23 -29.85
N VAL A 450 10.98 12.06 -30.71
CA VAL A 450 10.01 11.70 -31.75
C VAL A 450 10.36 12.48 -33.01
N LYS A 451 10.46 11.77 -34.13
CA LYS A 451 10.75 12.35 -35.43
C LYS A 451 9.50 12.34 -36.31
N LEU A 452 9.25 13.45 -36.98
CA LEU A 452 8.18 13.61 -37.96
C LEU A 452 8.82 13.79 -39.34
N SER A 453 8.55 12.87 -40.24
CA SER A 453 9.18 12.82 -41.56
C SER A 453 8.14 12.79 -42.67
N LEU A 454 8.32 13.66 -43.66
CA LEU A 454 7.50 13.71 -44.87
C LEU A 454 8.22 13.01 -46.01
N TYR A 455 7.52 12.13 -46.70
CA TYR A 455 8.05 11.26 -47.73
C TYR A 455 7.42 11.54 -49.11
N ASP A 456 8.26 11.61 -50.14
CA ASP A 456 7.89 11.42 -51.56
C ASP A 456 8.20 9.96 -51.92
N GLY A 457 7.16 9.11 -51.98
CA GLY A 457 7.33 7.67 -52.06
C GLY A 457 8.13 7.10 -50.88
N ASN A 458 9.34 6.60 -51.15
CA ASN A 458 10.25 6.07 -50.12
C ASN A 458 11.32 7.07 -49.67
N ASN A 459 11.39 8.26 -50.28
CA ASN A 459 12.42 9.26 -50.00
C ASN A 459 11.92 10.28 -48.98
N ALA A 460 12.59 10.39 -47.83
CA ALA A 460 12.30 11.45 -46.87
C ALA A 460 12.75 12.80 -47.46
N VAL A 461 11.79 13.71 -47.69
CA VAL A 461 12.04 15.03 -48.28
C VAL A 461 12.16 16.14 -47.25
N ALA A 462 11.58 15.95 -46.06
CA ALA A 462 11.72 16.87 -44.93
C ALA A 462 11.50 16.11 -43.61
N SER A 463 12.23 16.48 -42.56
CA SER A 463 12.06 15.90 -41.23
C SER A 463 12.23 16.96 -40.14
N LYS A 464 11.51 16.79 -39.03
CA LYS A 464 11.72 17.53 -37.78
C LYS A 464 11.76 16.56 -36.60
N GLU A 465 12.68 16.78 -35.68
CA GLU A 465 12.82 15.97 -34.47
C GLU A 465 12.48 16.82 -33.26
N TYR A 466 11.69 16.26 -32.35
CA TYR A 466 11.27 16.90 -31.10
C TYR A 466 11.54 15.97 -29.92
N THR A 467 11.73 16.55 -28.75
CA THR A 467 11.63 15.79 -27.50
C THR A 467 10.15 15.56 -27.15
N ALA A 468 9.86 14.56 -26.32
CA ALA A 468 8.48 14.32 -25.85
C ALA A 468 7.86 15.58 -25.22
N LYS A 469 8.67 16.36 -24.48
CA LYS A 469 8.29 17.69 -23.97
C LYS A 469 7.98 18.67 -25.09
N GLY A 470 8.94 18.89 -26.00
CA GLY A 470 8.89 19.93 -27.02
C GLY A 470 8.00 19.65 -28.23
N LEU A 471 7.41 18.45 -28.34
CA LEU A 471 6.52 18.09 -29.45
C LEU A 471 5.28 19.02 -29.48
N PRO A 472 5.06 19.83 -30.52
CA PRO A 472 3.93 20.76 -30.56
C PRO A 472 2.65 20.06 -31.06
N GLU A 473 1.48 20.64 -30.77
CA GLU A 473 0.21 20.21 -31.37
C GLU A 473 0.06 20.67 -32.82
N LYS A 474 0.74 21.77 -33.20
CA LYS A 474 0.73 22.32 -34.56
C LYS A 474 2.13 22.74 -34.96
N PHE A 475 2.51 22.41 -36.19
CA PHE A 475 3.78 22.87 -36.74
C PHE A 475 3.72 22.93 -38.27
N ASP A 476 4.61 23.74 -38.81
CA ASP A 476 4.75 23.92 -40.25
C ASP A 476 5.98 23.18 -40.76
N MET A 477 5.92 22.72 -41.99
CA MET A 477 7.05 22.18 -42.73
C MET A 477 6.94 22.56 -44.20
N THR A 478 7.96 22.25 -44.99
CA THR A 478 7.98 22.61 -46.42
C THR A 478 8.50 21.43 -47.22
N ILE A 479 7.79 21.07 -48.28
CA ILE A 479 8.32 20.16 -49.29
C ILE A 479 9.35 20.96 -50.11
N PRO A 480 10.62 20.55 -50.15
CA PRO A 480 11.66 21.29 -50.84
C PRO A 480 11.44 21.30 -52.36
N SER A 481 11.94 22.34 -53.01
CA SER A 481 11.80 22.53 -54.46
C SER A 481 12.58 21.53 -55.32
N THR A 482 13.57 20.83 -54.75
CA THR A 482 14.52 19.97 -55.46
C THR A 482 13.87 18.92 -56.36
N ASN A 483 12.72 18.36 -55.95
CA ASN A 483 12.02 17.29 -56.67
C ASN A 483 10.62 17.69 -57.16
N LEU A 484 10.34 18.99 -57.18
CA LEU A 484 9.09 19.56 -57.66
C LEU A 484 9.23 20.02 -59.11
N THR A 485 8.24 19.71 -59.93
CA THR A 485 8.12 20.24 -61.29
C THR A 485 6.88 21.14 -61.37
N LYS A 486 6.85 22.05 -62.35
CA LYS A 486 5.69 22.91 -62.62
C LYS A 486 4.46 22.06 -62.98
N ASP A 487 3.26 22.49 -62.55
CA ASP A 487 1.97 21.84 -62.87
C ASP A 487 1.95 20.33 -62.58
N SER A 488 2.49 19.95 -61.42
CA SER A 488 2.65 18.56 -61.02
C SER A 488 1.79 18.20 -59.82
N LYS A 489 1.39 16.93 -59.76
CA LYS A 489 0.69 16.33 -58.64
C LYS A 489 1.50 15.15 -58.14
N LYS A 490 1.76 15.08 -56.83
CA LYS A 490 2.40 13.94 -56.16
C LYS A 490 1.79 13.68 -54.78
N ALA A 491 1.75 12.43 -54.36
CA ALA A 491 1.32 12.06 -53.01
C ALA A 491 2.49 12.17 -52.02
N TYR A 492 2.27 12.79 -50.87
CA TYR A 492 3.25 12.89 -49.80
C TYR A 492 2.73 12.24 -48.52
N THR A 493 3.57 11.45 -47.86
CA THR A 493 3.21 10.72 -46.64
C THR A 493 3.99 11.25 -45.45
N LEU A 494 3.27 11.76 -44.44
CA LEU A 494 3.85 12.13 -43.17
C LEU A 494 3.84 10.93 -42.23
N LYS A 495 4.95 10.68 -41.53
CA LYS A 495 5.11 9.59 -40.57
C LYS A 495 5.63 10.09 -39.23
N ILE A 496 5.12 9.50 -38.15
CA ILE A 496 5.72 9.56 -36.81
C ILE A 496 6.67 8.36 -36.68
N GLU A 497 7.94 8.62 -36.42
CA GLU A 497 8.98 7.59 -36.40
C GLU A 497 10.13 7.96 -35.43
N GLY A 498 11.13 7.07 -35.31
CA GLY A 498 12.34 7.32 -34.53
C GLY A 498 12.09 7.51 -33.03
N TYR A 499 10.99 6.96 -32.50
CA TYR A 499 10.62 7.06 -31.09
C TYR A 499 10.80 5.73 -30.36
N ASN A 500 11.01 5.82 -29.04
CA ASN A 500 11.04 4.66 -28.17
C ASN A 500 9.59 4.23 -27.83
N ASN A 501 9.19 3.02 -28.23
CA ASN A 501 7.86 2.45 -27.94
C ASN A 501 7.54 2.39 -26.43
N ASN A 502 8.57 2.41 -25.59
CA ASN A 502 8.42 2.43 -24.14
C ASN A 502 8.10 3.82 -23.58
N ALA A 503 8.44 4.87 -24.31
CA ALA A 503 8.28 6.27 -23.92
C ALA A 503 7.16 6.98 -24.68
N VAL A 504 6.79 6.52 -25.88
CA VAL A 504 5.80 7.18 -26.73
C VAL A 504 4.77 6.16 -27.18
N ASN A 505 3.52 6.42 -26.84
CA ASN A 505 2.39 5.64 -27.33
C ASN A 505 1.79 6.33 -28.55
N ILE A 506 1.74 5.64 -29.69
CA ILE A 506 1.07 6.16 -30.87
C ILE A 506 -0.41 5.77 -30.86
N ILE A 507 -1.28 6.75 -31.12
CA ILE A 507 -2.71 6.51 -31.28
C ILE A 507 -2.91 5.54 -32.46
N PRO A 508 -3.69 4.46 -32.32
CA PRO A 508 -3.88 3.48 -33.39
C PRO A 508 -4.29 4.12 -34.72
N ASN A 509 -3.62 3.71 -35.81
CA ASN A 509 -3.84 4.21 -37.17
C ASN A 509 -3.56 5.71 -37.39
N ALA A 510 -2.84 6.35 -36.47
CA ALA A 510 -2.46 7.76 -36.54
C ALA A 510 -0.93 7.96 -36.62
N ASP A 511 -0.18 6.92 -36.98
CA ASP A 511 1.27 6.98 -37.19
C ASP A 511 1.67 7.52 -38.56
N THR A 512 0.76 7.43 -39.55
CA THR A 512 1.00 7.84 -40.93
C THR A 512 -0.21 8.52 -41.56
N LEU A 513 0.03 9.52 -42.41
CA LEU A 513 -1.03 10.24 -43.12
C LEU A 513 -0.55 10.74 -44.48
N THR A 514 -1.28 10.40 -45.54
CA THR A 514 -0.91 10.73 -46.93
C THR A 514 -1.90 11.71 -47.55
N THR A 515 -1.41 12.82 -48.12
CA THR A 515 -2.20 13.77 -48.91
C THR A 515 -1.45 14.22 -50.16
N ASP A 516 -2.16 14.73 -51.16
CA ASP A 516 -1.58 15.12 -52.44
C ASP A 516 -1.04 16.56 -52.42
N GLY A 517 0.21 16.76 -52.82
CA GLY A 517 0.78 18.07 -53.09
C GLY A 517 0.64 18.45 -54.56
N TYR A 518 0.25 19.71 -54.80
CA TYR A 518 0.13 20.29 -56.13
C TYR A 518 1.07 21.47 -56.25
N SER A 519 1.82 21.56 -57.34
CA SER A 519 2.54 22.78 -57.70
C SER A 519 1.71 23.66 -58.62
N ALA A 520 1.91 24.98 -58.53
CA ALA A 520 1.16 25.97 -59.30
C ALA A 520 1.20 25.66 -60.81
N SER A 521 0.04 25.68 -61.47
CA SER A 521 -0.07 25.32 -62.88
C SER A 521 0.68 26.27 -63.82
N GLN A 522 0.73 27.57 -63.48
CA GLN A 522 1.33 28.63 -64.30
C GLN A 522 0.89 28.57 -65.78
N LYS A 523 -0.39 28.27 -66.02
CA LYS A 523 -0.99 28.12 -67.36
C LYS A 523 -1.48 29.47 -67.88
N THR A 524 -1.48 29.65 -69.19
CA THR A 524 -2.27 30.70 -69.84
C THR A 524 -3.59 30.08 -70.29
N VAL A 525 -4.69 30.48 -69.65
CA VAL A 525 -6.04 30.04 -69.97
C VAL A 525 -6.56 30.91 -71.10
N LYS A 526 -6.97 30.28 -72.20
CA LYS A 526 -7.41 30.98 -73.40
C LYS A 526 -8.89 30.73 -73.66
N ALA A 527 -9.59 31.75 -74.13
CA ALA A 527 -10.95 31.62 -74.65
C ALA A 527 -11.15 32.58 -75.82
N ASP A 528 -12.09 32.29 -76.71
CA ASP A 528 -12.39 33.13 -77.87
C ASP A 528 -13.91 33.36 -77.94
N SER A 529 -14.33 34.62 -77.91
CA SER A 529 -15.75 35.01 -77.93
C SER A 529 -16.50 34.55 -79.19
N SER A 530 -15.79 34.23 -80.28
CA SER A 530 -16.39 33.66 -81.48
C SER A 530 -16.84 32.19 -81.27
N LYS A 531 -16.18 31.47 -80.37
CA LYS A 531 -16.33 30.03 -80.12
C LYS A 531 -17.04 29.71 -78.79
N GLU A 532 -16.78 30.50 -77.76
CA GLU A 532 -17.16 30.22 -76.38
C GLU A 532 -17.96 31.38 -75.79
N LYS A 533 -18.89 31.07 -74.88
CA LYS A 533 -19.72 32.08 -74.18
C LYS A 533 -19.11 32.54 -72.86
N GLN A 534 -18.14 31.81 -72.33
CA GLN A 534 -17.46 32.10 -71.08
C GLN A 534 -16.11 31.37 -71.03
N LEU A 535 -15.12 31.98 -70.38
CA LEU A 535 -13.91 31.31 -69.93
C LEU A 535 -14.16 30.72 -68.54
N THR A 536 -13.85 29.45 -68.35
CA THR A 536 -13.84 28.81 -67.02
C THR A 536 -12.48 28.20 -66.71
N TYR A 537 -12.00 28.41 -65.49
CA TYR A 537 -10.77 27.82 -64.99
C TYR A 537 -10.98 27.31 -63.56
N LYS A 538 -10.39 26.14 -63.26
CA LYS A 538 -10.42 25.53 -61.94
C LYS A 538 -9.10 24.84 -61.66
N ALA A 539 -8.46 25.13 -60.53
CA ALA A 539 -7.21 24.51 -60.13
C ALA A 539 -7.11 24.33 -58.60
N VAL A 540 -6.33 23.35 -58.17
CA VAL A 540 -6.18 23.00 -56.75
C VAL A 540 -5.29 24.02 -56.05
N VAL A 541 -5.71 24.50 -54.89
CA VAL A 541 -4.96 25.46 -54.06
C VAL A 541 -4.47 24.86 -52.74
N MET A 542 -5.11 23.79 -52.27
CA MET A 542 -4.71 23.06 -51.07
C MET A 542 -5.36 21.68 -51.05
N THR A 543 -4.68 20.71 -50.43
CA THR A 543 -5.30 19.46 -50.00
C THR A 543 -5.21 19.30 -48.50
N GLU A 544 -6.24 18.73 -47.91
CA GLU A 544 -6.31 18.43 -46.49
C GLU A 544 -6.69 16.97 -46.28
N ARG A 545 -6.07 16.33 -45.31
CA ARG A 545 -6.55 15.03 -44.84
C ARG A 545 -6.48 14.96 -43.34
N GLU A 546 -7.54 14.43 -42.73
CA GLU A 546 -7.60 14.07 -41.32
C GLU A 546 -7.51 12.55 -41.17
N VAL A 547 -6.98 12.08 -40.03
CA VAL A 547 -6.92 10.64 -39.75
C VAL A 547 -8.32 10.04 -39.75
N GLY A 548 -8.46 8.88 -40.43
CA GLY A 548 -9.74 8.18 -40.58
C GLY A 548 -10.71 8.82 -41.59
N LYS A 549 -10.36 9.94 -42.24
CA LYS A 549 -11.21 10.62 -43.24
C LYS A 549 -10.62 10.58 -44.65
N SER A 550 -11.50 10.75 -45.63
CA SER A 550 -11.12 10.98 -47.03
C SER A 550 -10.42 12.34 -47.20
N MET A 551 -9.57 12.44 -48.21
CA MET A 551 -8.88 13.69 -48.54
C MET A 551 -9.87 14.74 -49.08
N ASN A 552 -9.81 15.95 -48.54
CA ASN A 552 -10.50 17.13 -49.05
C ASN A 552 -9.57 17.88 -50.03
N VAL A 553 -10.14 18.37 -51.12
CA VAL A 553 -9.41 19.13 -52.14
C VAL A 553 -10.08 20.49 -52.31
N TYR A 554 -9.30 21.55 -52.19
CA TYR A 554 -9.76 22.92 -52.27
C TYR A 554 -9.28 23.57 -53.55
N TYR A 555 -10.11 24.43 -54.13
CA TYR A 555 -9.91 25.00 -55.45
C TYR A 555 -9.93 26.52 -55.46
N GLU A 556 -9.28 27.07 -56.49
CA GLU A 556 -9.63 28.37 -57.02
C GLU A 556 -10.37 28.20 -58.34
N THR A 557 -11.32 29.10 -58.60
CA THR A 557 -12.04 29.15 -59.86
C THR A 557 -12.07 30.56 -60.42
N LEU A 558 -12.05 30.65 -61.75
CA LEU A 558 -12.25 31.89 -62.49
C LEU A 558 -13.34 31.66 -63.53
N ASN A 559 -14.31 32.57 -63.58
CA ASN A 559 -15.32 32.64 -64.63
C ASN A 559 -15.36 34.05 -65.23
N ILE A 560 -15.26 34.13 -66.56
CA ILE A 560 -15.39 35.38 -67.32
C ILE A 560 -16.40 35.14 -68.46
N PRO A 561 -17.62 35.70 -68.41
CA PRO A 561 -18.54 35.71 -69.54
C PRO A 561 -17.93 36.47 -70.74
N LEU A 562 -18.21 35.99 -71.95
CA LEU A 562 -17.67 36.55 -73.19
C LEU A 562 -18.80 37.00 -74.11
N ASP A 563 -18.83 38.30 -74.39
CA ASP A 563 -19.74 38.90 -75.34
C ASP A 563 -19.04 39.19 -76.67
N LYS A 564 -19.73 38.90 -77.78
CA LYS A 564 -19.23 39.24 -79.12
C LYS A 564 -19.28 40.76 -79.32
N ILE A 565 -18.22 41.30 -79.90
CA ILE A 565 -18.24 42.68 -80.39
C ILE A 565 -19.17 42.73 -81.62
N LYS A 566 -20.15 43.63 -81.59
CA LYS A 566 -21.03 43.86 -82.74
C LYS A 566 -20.21 44.45 -83.89
N ARG A 567 -20.47 44.00 -85.12
CA ARG A 567 -19.88 44.62 -86.32
C ARG A 567 -20.15 46.13 -86.34
N MET A 568 -19.19 46.91 -86.81
CA MET A 568 -19.27 48.37 -86.79
C MET A 568 -18.64 49.01 -88.02
N ARG A 569 -18.88 50.31 -88.20
CA ARG A 569 -18.23 51.13 -89.23
C ARG A 569 -16.95 51.77 -88.68
N THR A 570 -16.05 52.21 -89.55
CA THR A 570 -14.94 53.13 -89.15
C THR A 570 -15.52 54.38 -88.46
N GLY A 571 -14.78 55.08 -87.60
CA GLY A 571 -15.30 56.25 -86.86
C GLY A 571 -16.23 55.95 -85.67
N TYR A 572 -16.83 54.76 -85.60
CA TYR A 572 -17.65 54.32 -84.46
C TYR A 572 -16.78 53.63 -83.41
N GLY A 573 -17.29 53.55 -82.18
CA GLY A 573 -16.59 52.92 -81.07
C GLY A 573 -17.38 51.83 -80.37
N PHE A 574 -16.65 50.87 -79.78
CA PHE A 574 -17.22 49.75 -79.03
C PHE A 574 -16.78 49.77 -77.57
N LYS A 575 -17.59 49.15 -76.70
CA LYS A 575 -17.25 48.91 -75.29
C LYS A 575 -16.57 47.56 -75.16
N MET A 576 -15.67 47.43 -74.18
CA MET A 576 -15.04 46.17 -73.80
C MET A 576 -15.18 45.96 -72.28
N PRO A 577 -16.39 45.64 -71.77
CA PRO A 577 -16.55 45.24 -70.38
C PRO A 577 -16.08 43.80 -70.20
N VAL A 578 -15.26 43.55 -69.19
CA VAL A 578 -14.84 42.22 -68.77
C VAL A 578 -15.27 42.02 -67.33
N ASP A 579 -16.38 41.30 -67.16
CA ASP A 579 -16.89 40.88 -65.86
C ASP A 579 -16.17 39.59 -65.43
N LEU A 580 -15.52 39.65 -64.27
CA LEU A 580 -14.69 38.58 -63.75
C LEU A 580 -15.22 38.13 -62.39
N ILE A 581 -15.45 36.83 -62.24
CA ILE A 581 -15.79 36.19 -60.96
C ILE A 581 -14.69 35.22 -60.59
N TYR A 582 -13.97 35.52 -59.52
CA TYR A 582 -12.92 34.66 -58.97
C TYR A 582 -13.34 34.14 -57.60
N THR A 583 -13.17 32.84 -57.35
CA THR A 583 -13.35 32.24 -56.04
C THR A 583 -12.09 31.50 -55.58
N ASN A 584 -11.84 31.48 -54.28
CA ASN A 584 -10.76 30.72 -53.66
C ASN A 584 -11.26 30.12 -52.33
N GLU A 585 -11.24 28.79 -52.24
CA GLU A 585 -11.84 28.02 -51.14
C GLU A 585 -10.98 27.95 -49.85
N ILE A 586 -9.79 28.57 -49.83
CA ILE A 586 -8.94 28.64 -48.63
C ILE A 586 -8.70 30.07 -48.13
N GLY A 587 -9.28 31.06 -48.79
CA GLY A 587 -9.14 32.47 -48.44
C GLY A 587 -7.80 33.00 -48.93
N THR A 588 -7.86 33.82 -49.98
CA THR A 588 -6.67 34.53 -50.51
C THR A 588 -6.89 36.03 -50.48
N SER A 589 -5.79 36.77 -50.31
CA SER A 589 -5.74 38.24 -50.28
C SER A 589 -5.23 38.87 -51.57
N ASP A 590 -4.63 38.09 -52.48
CA ASP A 590 -4.08 38.59 -53.74
C ASP A 590 -5.16 38.65 -54.83
N LEU A 591 -5.90 39.77 -54.85
CA LEU A 591 -7.02 40.04 -55.76
C LEU A 591 -6.77 41.25 -56.66
N ASP A 592 -5.53 41.75 -56.74
CA ASP A 592 -5.19 42.89 -57.59
C ASP A 592 -4.95 42.46 -59.04
N PHE A 593 -6.03 42.02 -59.67
CA PHE A 593 -6.00 41.67 -61.07
C PHE A 593 -5.99 42.94 -61.94
N SER A 594 -5.35 42.80 -63.09
CA SER A 594 -5.28 43.80 -64.16
C SER A 594 -5.46 43.10 -65.49
N LEU A 595 -6.05 43.79 -66.47
CA LEU A 595 -6.28 43.29 -67.81
C LEU A 595 -5.97 44.40 -68.81
N ASP A 596 -5.33 44.04 -69.91
CA ASP A 596 -5.01 44.95 -71.00
C ASP A 596 -5.61 44.43 -72.29
N MET A 597 -6.13 45.33 -73.11
CA MET A 597 -6.58 45.01 -74.46
C MET A 597 -5.44 45.25 -75.46
N LYS A 598 -5.07 44.23 -76.20
CA LYS A 598 -4.13 44.28 -77.32
C LYS A 598 -4.89 44.46 -78.63
N VAL A 599 -4.55 45.51 -79.37
CA VAL A 599 -5.23 45.91 -80.61
C VAL A 599 -4.21 46.09 -81.72
N PRO A 600 -4.46 45.64 -82.96
CA PRO A 600 -3.61 45.95 -84.10
C PRO A 600 -3.47 47.46 -84.29
N ASP A 601 -2.25 47.95 -84.54
CA ASP A 601 -1.97 49.39 -84.73
C ASP A 601 -2.84 50.03 -85.82
N LYS A 602 -3.27 49.24 -86.81
CA LYS A 602 -4.15 49.68 -87.91
C LYS A 602 -5.54 50.17 -87.45
N LEU A 603 -5.96 49.77 -86.24
CA LEU A 603 -7.24 50.17 -85.65
C LEU A 603 -7.10 51.32 -84.65
N VAL A 604 -5.90 51.86 -84.45
CA VAL A 604 -5.60 52.80 -83.37
C VAL A 604 -5.30 54.17 -83.98
N ASP A 605 -6.00 55.19 -83.49
CA ASP A 605 -5.61 56.57 -83.74
C ASP A 605 -4.54 56.99 -82.73
N LYS A 606 -3.29 57.12 -83.19
CA LYS A 606 -2.14 57.50 -82.36
C LYS A 606 -1.95 59.01 -82.23
N SER A 607 -2.89 59.82 -82.72
CA SER A 607 -2.70 61.28 -82.83
C SER A 607 -2.99 62.04 -81.53
N TYR A 608 -3.83 61.48 -80.64
CA TYR A 608 -4.34 62.21 -79.47
C TYR A 608 -4.31 61.44 -78.15
N ILE A 609 -4.51 60.12 -78.17
CA ILE A 609 -4.31 59.25 -77.01
C ILE A 609 -3.11 58.34 -77.28
N ASP A 610 -2.10 58.46 -76.44
CA ASP A 610 -0.89 57.64 -76.56
C ASP A 610 -1.14 56.24 -76.00
N TYR A 611 -1.02 55.24 -76.88
CA TYR A 611 -1.02 53.83 -76.51
C TYR A 611 0.36 53.23 -76.73
N GLU A 612 0.86 52.49 -75.74
CA GLU A 612 2.13 51.79 -75.89
C GLU A 612 2.02 50.76 -77.01
N SER A 613 2.88 50.88 -78.02
CA SER A 613 2.85 50.05 -79.22
C SER A 613 4.14 49.28 -79.41
N LYS A 614 4.02 47.98 -79.63
CA LYS A 614 5.14 47.05 -79.86
C LYS A 614 4.69 45.97 -80.85
N ASP A 615 5.58 45.61 -81.79
CA ASP A 615 5.33 44.53 -82.77
C ASP A 615 3.99 44.70 -83.53
N SER A 616 3.71 45.92 -84.01
CA SER A 616 2.45 46.30 -84.71
C SER A 616 1.15 46.14 -83.89
N THR A 617 1.27 46.06 -82.57
CA THR A 617 0.16 45.92 -81.63
C THR A 617 0.23 47.00 -80.56
N SER A 618 -0.86 47.73 -80.38
CA SER A 618 -1.02 48.74 -79.32
C SER A 618 -1.69 48.12 -78.10
N THR A 619 -1.27 48.58 -76.92
CA THR A 619 -1.80 48.18 -75.62
C THR A 619 -2.73 49.25 -75.09
N VAL A 620 -3.98 48.87 -74.82
CA VAL A 620 -5.01 49.70 -74.24
C VAL A 620 -5.34 49.15 -72.85
N ASN A 621 -4.93 49.85 -71.81
CA ASN A 621 -5.17 49.42 -70.44
C ASN A 621 -6.68 49.43 -70.11
N LEU A 622 -7.17 48.38 -69.45
CA LEU A 622 -8.53 48.37 -68.92
C LEU A 622 -8.53 48.84 -67.46
N GLU A 623 -9.39 49.79 -67.15
CA GLU A 623 -9.59 50.29 -65.80
C GLU A 623 -10.54 49.37 -65.03
N LYS A 624 -10.19 49.06 -63.79
CA LYS A 624 -11.06 48.36 -62.84
C LYS A 624 -12.14 49.32 -62.34
N THR A 625 -13.35 49.24 -62.89
CA THR A 625 -14.46 50.15 -62.59
C THR A 625 -15.39 49.65 -61.50
N TYR A 626 -15.37 48.34 -61.23
CA TYR A 626 -16.11 47.73 -60.13
C TYR A 626 -15.25 46.68 -59.44
N ASN A 627 -15.29 46.66 -58.12
CA ASN A 627 -14.65 45.63 -57.30
C ASN A 627 -15.52 45.39 -56.06
N ASN A 628 -16.03 44.16 -55.92
CA ASN A 628 -16.71 43.70 -54.74
C ASN A 628 -16.15 42.33 -54.36
N SER A 629 -15.27 42.34 -53.37
CA SER A 629 -14.64 41.15 -52.82
C SER A 629 -15.12 40.93 -51.40
N SER A 630 -15.41 39.69 -51.05
CA SER A 630 -15.75 39.30 -49.69
C SER A 630 -15.09 37.97 -49.37
N THR A 631 -14.71 37.81 -48.11
CA THR A 631 -14.19 36.55 -47.56
C THR A 631 -15.08 36.15 -46.40
N ASN A 632 -15.72 34.99 -46.50
CA ASN A 632 -16.55 34.42 -45.45
C ASN A 632 -16.19 32.93 -45.28
N ASN A 633 -15.94 32.49 -44.04
CA ASN A 633 -15.58 31.10 -43.73
C ASN A 633 -14.47 30.52 -44.63
N ASN A 634 -13.37 31.26 -44.82
CA ASN A 634 -12.25 30.91 -45.70
C ASN A 634 -12.60 30.76 -47.19
N LEU A 635 -13.78 31.19 -47.64
CA LEU A 635 -14.10 31.32 -49.06
C LEU A 635 -14.00 32.79 -49.46
N THR A 636 -13.03 33.11 -50.31
CA THR A 636 -12.96 34.41 -50.97
C THR A 636 -13.78 34.36 -52.26
N THR A 637 -14.70 35.31 -52.44
CA THR A 637 -15.37 35.58 -53.73
C THR A 637 -15.09 37.02 -54.13
N SER A 638 -14.55 37.20 -55.33
CA SER A 638 -14.22 38.50 -55.91
C SER A 638 -14.96 38.70 -57.22
N LYS A 639 -15.83 39.71 -57.28
CA LYS A 639 -16.50 40.15 -58.50
C LYS A 639 -15.87 41.46 -58.95
N GLN A 640 -15.23 41.45 -60.11
CA GLN A 640 -14.51 42.60 -60.65
C GLN A 640 -15.02 42.90 -62.05
N LYS A 641 -15.00 44.18 -62.41
CA LYS A 641 -15.31 44.63 -63.77
C LYS A 641 -14.17 45.49 -64.29
N PHE A 642 -13.67 45.15 -65.46
CA PHE A 642 -12.67 45.92 -66.18
C PHE A 642 -13.31 46.52 -67.43
N GLU A 643 -13.09 47.81 -67.66
CA GLU A 643 -13.65 48.53 -68.81
C GLU A 643 -12.58 49.41 -69.42
N LEU A 644 -12.77 49.80 -70.69
CA LEU A 644 -11.90 50.78 -71.33
C LEU A 644 -11.85 52.08 -70.54
N GLN A 645 -10.74 52.80 -70.63
CA GLN A 645 -10.63 54.15 -70.11
C GLN A 645 -11.75 55.05 -70.67
N HIS A 646 -12.20 56.00 -69.86
CA HIS A 646 -13.16 57.00 -70.33
C HIS A 646 -12.46 58.00 -71.25
N VAL A 647 -13.10 58.32 -72.38
CA VAL A 647 -12.58 59.26 -73.37
C VAL A 647 -13.52 60.45 -73.56
N ASN A 648 -12.92 61.60 -73.87
CA ASN A 648 -13.61 62.85 -74.19
C ASN A 648 -13.39 63.17 -75.67
N VAL A 649 -14.45 63.56 -76.38
CA VAL A 649 -14.42 63.84 -77.81
C VAL A 649 -14.54 65.34 -78.02
N GLU A 650 -13.57 65.94 -78.71
CA GLU A 650 -13.64 67.36 -79.08
C GLU A 650 -14.70 67.61 -80.17
N LYS A 651 -15.65 68.51 -79.91
CA LYS A 651 -16.90 68.67 -80.70
C LYS A 651 -16.67 68.97 -82.19
N ARG A 652 -15.62 69.70 -82.55
CA ARG A 652 -15.40 70.17 -83.93
C ARG A 652 -14.51 69.26 -84.76
N THR A 653 -13.58 68.57 -84.12
CA THR A 653 -12.51 67.81 -84.78
C THR A 653 -12.71 66.30 -84.66
N GLY A 654 -13.45 65.85 -83.63
CA GLY A 654 -13.57 64.43 -83.29
C GLY A 654 -12.34 63.87 -82.56
N HIS A 655 -11.34 64.70 -82.23
CA HIS A 655 -10.15 64.25 -81.51
C HIS A 655 -10.49 63.71 -80.12
N LEU A 656 -9.79 62.66 -79.71
CA LEU A 656 -10.04 61.92 -78.48
C LEU A 656 -9.03 62.31 -77.40
N PHE A 657 -9.49 62.60 -76.19
CA PHE A 657 -8.63 62.93 -75.05
C PHE A 657 -9.00 62.09 -73.83
N SER A 658 -8.01 61.58 -73.13
CA SER A 658 -8.19 60.88 -71.85
C SER A 658 -8.63 61.85 -70.74
N ASN A 659 -9.20 61.32 -69.65
CA ASN A 659 -9.55 62.16 -68.49
C ASN A 659 -8.34 62.89 -67.90
N GLU A 660 -7.16 62.27 -67.93
CA GLU A 660 -5.93 62.85 -67.41
C GLU A 660 -5.47 64.03 -68.29
N GLN A 661 -5.54 63.89 -69.62
CA GLN A 661 -5.24 64.99 -70.56
C GLN A 661 -6.19 66.18 -70.37
N VAL A 662 -7.48 65.91 -70.18
CA VAL A 662 -8.49 66.96 -69.90
C VAL A 662 -8.21 67.64 -68.57
N LYS A 663 -7.94 66.88 -67.51
CA LYS A 663 -7.60 67.40 -66.19
C LYS A 663 -6.33 68.25 -66.21
N ASN A 664 -5.34 67.84 -67.02
CA ASN A 664 -4.06 68.53 -67.17
C ASN A 664 -4.09 69.67 -68.20
N LYS A 665 -5.25 69.97 -68.80
CA LYS A 665 -5.44 71.03 -69.80
C LYS A 665 -4.48 70.90 -70.99
N ASP A 666 -4.40 69.70 -71.57
CA ASP A 666 -3.59 69.43 -72.76
C ASP A 666 -3.79 70.51 -73.84
N GLU A 667 -2.70 71.15 -74.26
CA GLU A 667 -2.73 72.31 -75.15
C GLU A 667 -3.35 72.02 -76.53
N ARG A 668 -3.44 70.74 -76.92
CA ARG A 668 -4.09 70.29 -78.16
C ARG A 668 -5.62 70.44 -78.12
N ILE A 669 -6.22 70.58 -76.93
CA ILE A 669 -7.65 70.82 -76.77
C ILE A 669 -7.95 72.29 -77.11
N LYS A 670 -8.63 72.53 -78.24
CA LYS A 670 -8.97 73.87 -78.75
C LYS A 670 -10.47 74.18 -78.67
N TYR A 671 -11.31 73.17 -78.58
CA TYR A 671 -12.78 73.32 -78.58
C TYR A 671 -13.44 72.56 -77.45
N ASP A 672 -14.73 72.85 -77.24
CA ASP A 672 -15.57 72.15 -76.27
C ASP A 672 -15.49 70.63 -76.42
N LEU A 673 -15.48 69.94 -75.28
CA LEU A 673 -15.50 68.49 -75.21
C LEU A 673 -16.93 67.96 -75.03
N ARG A 674 -17.16 66.74 -75.53
CA ARG A 674 -18.34 65.92 -75.30
C ARG A 674 -17.91 64.61 -74.65
N ASN A 675 -18.74 64.06 -73.76
CA ASN A 675 -18.54 62.73 -73.20
C ASN A 675 -18.54 61.66 -74.32
N GLY A 676 -17.42 60.94 -74.46
CA GLY A 676 -17.22 59.85 -75.43
C GLY A 676 -17.48 58.46 -74.84
N ASP A 677 -17.91 58.37 -73.59
CA ASP A 677 -18.04 57.15 -72.81
C ASP A 677 -16.71 56.37 -72.68
N ARG A 678 -16.79 55.12 -72.22
CA ARG A 678 -15.71 54.14 -72.16
C ARG A 678 -15.70 53.28 -73.44
N LYS A 679 -15.34 53.89 -74.56
CA LYS A 679 -15.35 53.24 -75.89
C LYS A 679 -13.99 53.33 -76.57
N PHE A 680 -13.64 52.28 -77.32
CA PHE A 680 -12.53 52.27 -78.24
C PHE A 680 -13.06 52.66 -79.61
N TYR A 681 -12.68 53.85 -80.08
CA TYR A 681 -13.14 54.41 -81.35
C TYR A 681 -12.19 54.02 -82.48
N LEU A 682 -12.76 53.54 -83.58
CA LEU A 682 -12.00 53.26 -84.80
C LEU A 682 -11.70 54.58 -85.53
N PRO A 683 -10.50 54.78 -86.09
CA PRO A 683 -10.20 55.95 -86.90
C PRO A 683 -11.15 56.06 -88.09
N ILE A 684 -11.57 57.27 -88.45
CA ILE A 684 -12.45 57.48 -89.62
C ILE A 684 -11.76 57.08 -90.94
N TRP A 685 -10.43 57.21 -91.00
CA TRP A 685 -9.56 56.77 -92.09
C TRP A 685 -9.10 55.31 -91.97
N GLY A 686 -9.69 54.54 -91.04
CA GLY A 686 -9.44 53.10 -90.91
C GLY A 686 -9.90 52.33 -92.14
N ARG A 687 -9.45 51.07 -92.29
CA ARG A 687 -9.85 50.20 -93.40
C ARG A 687 -10.91 49.20 -92.96
N ILE A 688 -11.85 48.88 -93.85
CA ILE A 688 -12.74 47.72 -93.69
C ILE A 688 -11.95 46.41 -93.58
N GLY A 689 -12.49 45.44 -92.86
CA GLY A 689 -11.89 44.12 -92.68
C GLY A 689 -12.18 43.48 -91.33
N ASP A 690 -11.67 42.25 -91.18
CA ASP A 690 -11.72 41.49 -89.95
C ASP A 690 -10.43 41.65 -89.16
N TYR A 691 -10.56 42.08 -87.92
CA TYR A 691 -9.43 42.30 -87.02
C TYR A 691 -9.59 41.46 -85.77
N LYS A 692 -8.46 40.94 -85.28
CA LYS A 692 -8.39 40.22 -84.01
C LYS A 692 -7.90 41.18 -82.93
N VAL A 693 -8.66 41.28 -81.86
CA VAL A 693 -8.22 41.95 -80.62
C VAL A 693 -8.17 40.94 -79.50
N LYS A 694 -7.32 41.17 -78.51
CA LYS A 694 -7.17 40.28 -77.36
C LYS A 694 -7.28 41.06 -76.07
N VAL A 695 -7.83 40.47 -75.03
CA VAL A 695 -7.69 40.96 -73.65
C VAL A 695 -6.84 39.96 -72.88
N GLU A 696 -5.75 40.41 -72.30
CA GLU A 696 -4.83 39.54 -71.56
C GLU A 696 -4.48 40.10 -70.17
N SER A 697 -4.11 39.21 -69.26
CA SER A 697 -3.57 39.61 -67.96
C SER A 697 -2.07 39.89 -68.07
N PRO A 698 -1.57 41.11 -67.79
CA PRO A 698 -0.15 41.42 -67.87
C PRO A 698 0.68 40.78 -66.74
N ARG A 699 0.01 40.30 -65.68
CA ARG A 699 0.61 39.64 -64.52
C ARG A 699 -0.21 38.42 -64.13
N ALA A 700 0.49 37.41 -63.60
CA ALA A 700 -0.10 36.15 -63.19
C ALA A 700 -1.09 36.33 -62.03
N MET A 701 -2.21 35.61 -62.10
CA MET A 701 -3.35 35.70 -61.21
C MET A 701 -3.46 34.45 -60.32
N GLY A 702 -4.03 34.62 -59.13
CA GLY A 702 -4.38 33.53 -58.24
C GLY A 702 -3.21 32.76 -57.63
N VAL A 703 -3.52 31.69 -56.90
CA VAL A 703 -2.52 30.84 -56.22
C VAL A 703 -1.72 30.04 -57.25
N ASN A 704 -2.38 29.57 -58.31
CA ASN A 704 -1.79 28.81 -59.40
C ASN A 704 -1.01 29.67 -60.41
N ARG A 705 -0.92 30.99 -60.20
CA ARG A 705 -0.15 31.93 -61.03
C ARG A 705 -0.48 31.80 -62.53
N PHE A 706 -1.77 31.67 -62.85
CA PHE A 706 -2.25 31.53 -64.22
C PHE A 706 -2.39 32.90 -64.91
N ASN A 707 -2.34 32.94 -66.23
CA ASN A 707 -2.65 34.13 -67.03
C ASN A 707 -3.93 33.89 -67.83
N VAL A 708 -4.58 34.96 -68.26
CA VAL A 708 -5.79 34.94 -69.08
C VAL A 708 -5.49 35.55 -70.45
N GLU A 709 -6.01 34.96 -71.52
CA GLU A 709 -6.00 35.51 -72.89
C GLU A 709 -7.38 35.30 -73.54
N LEU A 710 -8.11 36.39 -73.79
CA LEU A 710 -9.46 36.39 -74.36
C LEU A 710 -9.41 36.95 -75.79
N GLY A 711 -9.82 36.17 -76.78
CA GLY A 711 -9.90 36.59 -78.18
C GLY A 711 -11.25 37.21 -78.54
N TYR A 712 -11.22 38.30 -79.30
CA TYR A 712 -12.41 38.94 -79.86
C TYR A 712 -12.21 39.34 -81.32
N ASP A 713 -13.32 39.30 -82.05
CA ASP A 713 -13.38 39.65 -83.46
C ASP A 713 -14.01 41.03 -83.63
N VAL A 714 -13.26 41.94 -84.25
CA VAL A 714 -13.75 43.26 -84.66
C VAL A 714 -13.97 43.22 -86.17
N ASN A 715 -15.22 43.07 -86.57
CA ASN A 715 -15.63 43.15 -87.97
C ASN A 715 -15.98 44.60 -88.33
N VAL A 716 -15.11 45.21 -89.13
CA VAL A 716 -15.30 46.57 -89.67
C VAL A 716 -15.87 46.45 -91.07
N TYR A 717 -17.19 46.61 -91.21
CA TYR A 717 -17.91 46.22 -92.43
C TYR A 717 -18.18 47.37 -93.40
N ALA A 718 -17.97 48.62 -92.98
CA ALA A 718 -18.24 49.81 -93.79
C ALA A 718 -17.50 51.04 -93.24
N HIS A 719 -17.44 52.10 -94.01
CA HIS A 719 -16.81 53.37 -93.64
C HIS A 719 -17.83 54.34 -93.03
N MET A 720 -17.39 55.21 -92.11
CA MET A 720 -18.20 56.36 -91.69
C MET A 720 -18.27 57.42 -92.78
N TYR A 721 -17.14 57.70 -93.44
CA TYR A 721 -17.07 58.55 -94.62
C TYR A 721 -16.67 57.70 -95.83
N ALA A 722 -17.59 57.55 -96.78
CA ALA A 722 -17.32 56.88 -98.05
C ALA A 722 -16.50 57.81 -98.96
N HIS A 723 -15.46 57.27 -99.58
CA HIS A 723 -14.91 57.81 -100.82
C HIS A 723 -15.68 57.22 -102.01
N MET A 724 -15.64 57.86 -103.18
CA MET A 724 -16.39 57.41 -104.37
C MET A 724 -16.11 55.95 -104.76
N ASP A 725 -14.89 55.48 -104.50
CA ASP A 725 -14.47 54.08 -104.78
C ASP A 725 -14.75 53.09 -103.62
N SER A 726 -15.64 53.42 -102.69
CA SER A 726 -15.92 52.53 -101.54
C SER A 726 -16.62 51.24 -101.99
N GLU A 727 -16.00 50.10 -101.67
CA GLU A 727 -16.56 48.76 -101.93
C GLU A 727 -17.86 48.51 -101.12
N THR A 728 -18.16 49.34 -100.12
CA THR A 728 -19.28 49.19 -99.18
C THR A 728 -20.24 50.38 -99.20
N ILE A 729 -20.32 51.12 -100.32
CA ILE A 729 -21.07 52.38 -100.43
C ILE A 729 -22.53 52.31 -99.94
N SER A 730 -23.23 51.18 -100.13
CA SER A 730 -24.62 50.98 -99.66
C SER A 730 -24.74 50.82 -98.14
N GLU A 731 -23.66 50.48 -97.47
CA GLU A 731 -23.57 50.23 -96.03
C GLU A 731 -22.86 51.36 -95.28
N ASP A 732 -22.19 52.28 -95.98
CA ASP A 732 -21.46 53.42 -95.41
C ASP A 732 -22.41 54.46 -94.78
N ALA A 733 -21.90 55.24 -93.81
CA ALA A 733 -22.75 56.17 -93.06
C ALA A 733 -22.99 57.50 -93.77
N ILE A 734 -21.95 58.08 -94.39
CA ILE A 734 -21.97 59.39 -95.06
C ILE A 734 -21.19 59.26 -96.36
N ILE A 735 -21.78 59.66 -97.48
CA ILE A 735 -21.11 59.70 -98.78
C ILE A 735 -20.55 61.11 -99.01
N LEU A 736 -19.25 61.20 -99.29
CA LEU A 736 -18.62 62.45 -99.71
C LEU A 736 -18.44 62.43 -101.22
N GLU A 737 -19.25 63.22 -101.91
CA GLU A 737 -19.11 63.43 -103.36
C GLU A 737 -18.37 64.76 -103.58
N PRO A 738 -17.20 64.76 -104.26
CA PRO A 738 -16.55 65.99 -104.64
C PRO A 738 -17.43 66.73 -105.64
N VAL A 739 -17.78 67.97 -105.29
CA VAL A 739 -18.52 68.87 -106.17
C VAL A 739 -17.53 69.77 -106.91
N ASN A 740 -17.68 69.89 -108.23
CA ASN A 740 -16.92 70.88 -108.98
C ASN A 740 -17.40 72.27 -108.55
N ALA A 741 -16.49 73.19 -108.21
CA ALA A 741 -16.89 74.54 -107.78
C ALA A 741 -17.64 75.29 -108.89
N ASP A 742 -17.27 75.07 -110.16
CA ASP A 742 -17.90 75.70 -111.33
C ASP A 742 -19.26 75.09 -111.65
N ASP A 743 -19.40 73.78 -111.42
CA ASP A 743 -20.66 73.05 -111.56
C ASP A 743 -20.85 72.09 -110.38
N PRO A 744 -21.41 72.56 -109.25
CA PRO A 744 -21.53 71.75 -108.05
C PRO A 744 -22.49 70.58 -108.17
N PHE A 745 -23.30 70.55 -109.23
CA PHE A 745 -24.37 69.58 -109.43
C PHE A 745 -24.40 69.08 -110.87
N PRO A 746 -23.29 68.48 -111.37
CA PRO A 746 -23.18 68.09 -112.77
C PRO A 746 -24.19 67.00 -113.16
N ASN A 747 -24.69 66.26 -112.16
CA ASN A 747 -25.71 65.21 -112.30
C ASN A 747 -27.10 65.64 -111.81
N GLY A 748 -27.33 66.95 -111.61
CA GLY A 748 -28.56 67.51 -111.07
C GLY A 748 -28.52 67.74 -109.55
N THR A 749 -29.41 68.61 -109.06
CA THR A 749 -29.48 68.98 -107.64
C THR A 749 -29.80 67.75 -106.77
N PRO A 750 -29.08 67.53 -105.64
CA PRO A 750 -29.31 66.38 -104.79
C PRO A 750 -30.75 66.30 -104.30
N LYS A 751 -31.29 65.09 -104.26
CA LYS A 751 -32.69 64.85 -103.90
C LYS A 751 -32.96 65.37 -102.48
N GLY A 752 -33.87 66.34 -102.36
CA GLY A 752 -34.26 66.97 -101.09
C GLY A 752 -33.64 68.33 -100.81
N TRP A 753 -32.73 68.83 -101.66
CA TRP A 753 -32.20 70.20 -101.54
C TRP A 753 -33.19 71.22 -102.11
N THR A 754 -33.34 72.34 -101.40
CA THR A 754 -34.13 73.49 -101.83
C THR A 754 -33.29 74.46 -102.67
N GLY A 755 -33.94 75.40 -103.36
CA GLY A 755 -33.23 76.46 -104.09
C GLY A 755 -32.39 77.36 -103.17
N GLU A 756 -32.78 77.49 -101.90
CA GLU A 756 -32.03 78.22 -100.87
C GLU A 756 -30.76 77.46 -100.47
N ASP A 757 -30.83 76.13 -100.32
CA ASP A 757 -29.67 75.29 -100.03
C ASP A 757 -28.63 75.37 -101.16
N VAL A 758 -29.09 75.36 -102.42
CA VAL A 758 -28.23 75.51 -103.60
C VAL A 758 -27.57 76.90 -103.63
N LYS A 759 -28.33 77.96 -103.29
CA LYS A 759 -27.80 79.32 -103.25
C LYS A 759 -26.78 79.50 -102.12
N ALA A 760 -27.07 78.99 -100.93
CA ALA A 760 -26.18 79.03 -99.78
C ALA A 760 -24.85 78.30 -100.07
N LEU A 761 -24.90 77.14 -100.76
CA LEU A 761 -23.68 76.44 -101.18
C LEU A 761 -22.85 77.28 -102.17
N LYS A 762 -23.49 77.90 -103.16
CA LYS A 762 -22.79 78.77 -104.14
C LYS A 762 -22.17 80.01 -103.48
N GLU A 763 -22.84 80.62 -102.52
CA GLU A 763 -22.30 81.72 -101.71
C GLU A 763 -21.08 81.25 -100.87
N MET A 764 -21.17 80.07 -100.24
CA MET A 764 -20.04 79.48 -99.51
C MET A 764 -18.83 79.15 -100.40
N LEU A 765 -19.07 78.64 -101.62
CA LEU A 765 -18.01 78.32 -102.58
C LEU A 765 -17.32 79.59 -103.10
N SER A 766 -18.10 80.64 -103.40
CA SER A 766 -17.57 81.93 -103.87
C SER A 766 -16.80 82.70 -102.78
N GLU A 767 -17.20 82.62 -101.50
CA GLU A 767 -16.41 83.18 -100.39
C GLU A 767 -15.05 82.48 -100.18
N LYS A 768 -14.99 81.16 -100.37
CA LYS A 768 -13.73 80.40 -100.21
C LYS A 768 -12.76 80.59 -101.37
N LEU A 769 -13.26 80.75 -102.60
CA LEU A 769 -12.45 81.09 -103.78
C LEU A 769 -11.71 82.43 -103.59
N ASN A 770 -12.29 83.39 -102.84
CA ASN A 770 -11.66 84.68 -102.56
C ASN A 770 -10.58 84.66 -101.46
N LYS A 771 -10.41 83.55 -100.71
CA LYS A 771 -9.41 83.42 -99.63
C LYS A 771 -8.26 82.45 -99.96
N GLY A 772 -8.20 81.94 -101.18
CA GLY A 772 -7.27 80.90 -101.59
C GLY A 772 -6.40 81.28 -102.80
N ASP A 773 -5.61 82.36 -102.70
CA ASP A 773 -4.39 82.46 -103.51
C ASP A 773 -3.36 81.47 -102.94
N LEU A 774 -3.48 80.20 -103.33
CA LEU A 774 -2.39 79.23 -103.23
C LEU A 774 -1.64 79.29 -104.56
N ASN A 775 -0.51 79.99 -104.55
CA ASN A 775 0.40 80.02 -105.69
C ASN A 775 1.01 78.62 -105.89
N MET A 776 0.93 78.11 -107.12
CA MET A 776 1.35 76.75 -107.50
C MET A 776 2.89 76.56 -107.42
N ASP A 777 3.64 77.65 -107.31
CA ASP A 777 5.11 77.63 -107.26
C ASP A 777 5.70 77.08 -105.94
N ASP A 778 4.92 77.01 -104.84
CA ASP A 778 5.41 76.49 -103.55
C ASP A 778 5.28 74.96 -103.39
N ILE A 779 4.65 74.26 -104.35
CA ILE A 779 4.38 72.81 -104.28
C ILE A 779 5.41 71.99 -105.06
N ILE A 780 6.20 72.62 -105.93
CA ILE A 780 7.25 71.96 -106.69
C ILE A 780 8.56 72.65 -106.33
N HIS A 781 9.18 72.26 -105.22
CA HIS A 781 10.64 72.16 -104.99
C HIS A 781 10.92 71.92 -103.49
N LYS A 782 10.83 70.66 -103.06
CA LYS A 782 11.69 70.08 -102.02
C LYS A 782 11.71 68.56 -102.20
N LYS A 783 12.90 68.06 -102.53
CA LYS A 783 13.26 66.63 -102.50
C LYS A 783 13.17 66.07 -101.09
#